data_AF-A0A3A8TPI8-F1
#
_entry.id   AF-A0A3A8TPI8-F1
#
_cell.length_a   1.000
_cell.length_b   1.000
_cell.length_c   1.000
_cell.angle_alpha   90.00
_cell.angle_beta   90.00
_cell.angle_gamma   90.00
#
_symmetry.space_group_name_H-M   'P 1'
#
loop_
_entity.id
_entity.type
_entity.pdbx_description
1 polymer ?
#
loop_
_entity_poly.entity_id
_entity_poly.type
_entity_poly.pdbx_seq_one_letter_code
_entity_poly.pdbx_strand_id
1 'polypeptide(L)'
;MKSVNFEFLRARRAVLADLAGFAERYAHDDPASSLIKQRSFVEYAVAAIYEGYRLRPPYSDNLNDLMNETAFRQAVPEVVQNKLHAVRKAGNHAAHPRRPITSRLSLECLAQLFDIARWFFVQLDGGKLEATPKYVPPPPEPVSATKTKDSLEKLRLAEAKYESVLKQLDEETRKRLEAERAATEATRTAEANASELTKLREEGQRVASALEFNEATTRRRLIDQSLLAAGWSVGIDGKNTEQVRQEVRLTGLPTPSGNGFADYVLYGDDGKPLAVIEAKKTAKDARAGAEQARQYADALEKDTGVRPVIFFTNGIDIFLWDDAQKYPYRKIYGFYSKDSLEYLVHQRTGKKALAHVEPDLAIANRLYQLEAVKRVCERFGGNFRKSLVVQATGTGKTRVAISLCDVLMRAGWVKRILFLCDRKELRRQADRVFKEFMPGEPRVIVDASTANDRDKRIYLATYPAMMKAYEDFDVGFFDLIIADESHRSIYKKFRSLFQYFDALEVGLTATPVKFIERNTYELFGCENGDPTSAFDFQQAIESKPPYLVPFRVMQVSTQFSRDGFKYTQMSAEQQEQLEDQDPQAQAVDYDSEDLDKYFFNKDTTRAIWRSLMEGGIREATGQHVGKSIVFARSHLHAVHLAEVFSELYPHYGSAFCRVIDNQEAKADQLIDDFKSPNNELTIAISVDMLDTGIDVPEVVNLVFAKPIKSYVKFWQMIGRGTRLRKDLFGPGKDKTEFLIFDHWQNFWFFDEKYKEAQPTPQKSLLQHLFEARVDLLQVAIDKMDDAAIGIAEQQVLGDVRAVQGTDAIDARDKWKELDQLANGDRIHHFAAATKADLLSIVAPLQHLRSIRGDEDAYRFDLLMTRLQVEFLKGGPTAPKVQDLKGRVEEAVELLAKNQNPVKAKADSIKQVRNKDFWTSVEVQHLEGLRSELRSVMKYQQLPTTTRVAPQVFDVTDDGHIAQVYIPKLEGLNLVEYRTRVERVLKEHFANNPVLLRIRAGQAVQEAELEDLARLVLQVDDKANVTHLAGHDPETRCSLLSVFRGLVGLDAVAVEQAFTTFVHAHPRLTSQQLRFLSVLQNYISQNGGIELDRLYAPPFTTLHAESVDGIFSDPGDVDELLAILSVFEPKRVSA
;
A
#
# COMPACT_ATOMS: atom_id res chain seq x y z
N MET A 1 -1.07 -8.15 50.03
CA MET A 1 -1.67 -6.80 50.21
C MET A 1 -3.15 -6.98 50.49
N LYS A 2 -3.69 -6.44 51.59
CA LYS A 2 -5.12 -6.61 51.90
C LYS A 2 -5.98 -5.71 51.00
N SER A 3 -7.00 -6.27 50.35
CA SER A 3 -7.89 -5.53 49.45
C SER A 3 -9.14 -5.04 50.18
N VAL A 4 -9.72 -3.93 49.73
CA VAL A 4 -11.00 -3.41 50.23
C VAL A 4 -12.16 -4.10 49.51
N ASN A 5 -12.10 -4.24 48.18
CA ASN A 5 -13.19 -4.81 47.39
C ASN A 5 -13.03 -6.31 47.14
N PHE A 6 -11.80 -6.81 46.97
CA PHE A 6 -11.54 -8.16 46.44
C PHE A 6 -11.23 -9.21 47.51
N GLU A 7 -11.35 -8.85 48.78
CA GLU A 7 -10.94 -9.71 49.90
C GLU A 7 -11.74 -11.02 49.98
N PHE A 8 -12.98 -11.04 49.45
CA PHE A 8 -13.81 -12.24 49.33
C PHE A 8 -13.16 -13.36 48.51
N LEU A 9 -12.21 -13.02 47.61
CA LEU A 9 -11.44 -14.01 46.86
C LEU A 9 -10.36 -14.69 47.70
N ARG A 10 -9.86 -14.07 48.78
CA ARG A 10 -8.60 -14.48 49.44
C ARG A 10 -8.61 -15.92 49.93
N ALA A 11 -9.75 -16.41 50.42
CA ALA A 11 -9.88 -17.76 50.95
C ALA A 11 -9.54 -18.86 49.94
N ARG A 12 -9.76 -18.62 48.64
CA ARG A 12 -9.52 -19.58 47.56
C ARG A 12 -8.48 -19.11 46.54
N ARG A 13 -8.30 -17.79 46.40
CA ARG A 13 -7.48 -17.13 45.38
C ARG A 13 -6.69 -15.97 45.99
N ALA A 14 -5.79 -16.28 46.93
CA ALA A 14 -4.98 -15.28 47.62
C ALA A 14 -4.19 -14.37 46.65
N VAL A 15 -3.67 -14.92 45.55
CA VAL A 15 -2.92 -14.19 44.51
C VAL A 15 -3.79 -13.15 43.80
N LEU A 16 -5.03 -13.50 43.44
CA LEU A 16 -5.97 -12.58 42.82
C LEU A 16 -6.36 -11.45 43.78
N ALA A 17 -6.63 -11.79 45.05
CA ALA A 17 -6.93 -10.80 46.09
C ALA A 17 -5.75 -9.84 46.34
N ASP A 18 -4.52 -10.34 46.32
CA ASP A 18 -3.32 -9.54 46.50
C ASP A 18 -3.02 -8.64 45.29
N LEU A 19 -3.14 -9.16 44.05
CA LEU A 19 -3.00 -8.36 42.82
C LEU A 19 -4.02 -7.22 42.77
N ALA A 20 -5.27 -7.51 43.12
CA ALA A 20 -6.31 -6.50 43.18
C ALA A 20 -6.07 -5.51 44.33
N GLY A 21 -5.53 -5.95 45.48
CA GLY A 21 -5.13 -5.06 46.57
C GLY A 21 -3.98 -4.12 46.18
N PHE A 22 -3.01 -4.58 45.40
CA PHE A 22 -1.98 -3.71 44.82
C PHE A 22 -2.58 -2.74 43.79
N ALA A 23 -3.49 -3.21 42.93
CA ALA A 23 -4.19 -2.34 41.98
C ALA A 23 -5.00 -1.23 42.68
N GLU A 24 -5.75 -1.56 43.72
CA GLU A 24 -6.47 -0.57 44.56
C GLU A 24 -5.52 0.45 45.19
N ARG A 25 -4.36 0.00 45.66
CA ARG A 25 -3.36 0.85 46.31
C ARG A 25 -2.77 1.87 45.35
N TYR A 26 -2.46 1.43 44.13
CA TYR A 26 -1.84 2.26 43.11
C TYR A 26 -2.86 3.06 42.29
N ALA A 27 -4.16 2.85 42.52
CA ALA A 27 -5.21 3.31 41.62
C ALA A 27 -5.14 4.82 41.31
N HIS A 28 -4.70 5.63 42.28
CA HIS A 28 -4.53 7.07 42.17
C HIS A 28 -3.08 7.50 41.94
N ASP A 29 -2.17 7.05 42.80
CA ASP A 29 -0.78 7.55 42.85
C ASP A 29 0.10 7.02 41.71
N ASP A 30 -0.19 5.81 41.21
CA ASP A 30 0.55 5.17 40.11
C ASP A 30 -0.41 4.34 39.23
N PRO A 31 -1.23 5.00 38.40
CA PRO A 31 -2.27 4.33 37.64
C PRO A 31 -1.70 3.38 36.57
N ALA A 32 -0.45 3.56 36.15
CA ALA A 32 0.24 2.64 35.25
C ALA A 32 0.48 1.30 35.94
N SER A 33 1.10 1.32 37.12
CA SER A 33 1.32 0.11 37.92
C SER A 33 0.00 -0.55 38.31
N SER A 34 -1.03 0.23 38.66
CA SER A 34 -2.38 -0.29 38.89
C SER A 34 -2.89 -1.11 37.71
N LEU A 35 -2.93 -0.54 36.51
CA LEU A 35 -3.43 -1.22 35.30
C LEU A 35 -2.59 -2.46 34.93
N ILE A 36 -1.29 -2.44 35.16
CA ILE A 36 -0.43 -3.62 34.98
C ILE A 36 -0.85 -4.74 35.94
N LYS A 37 -1.05 -4.46 37.24
CA LYS A 37 -1.52 -5.48 38.20
C LYS A 37 -2.95 -5.96 37.88
N GLN A 38 -3.82 -5.08 37.39
CA GLN A 38 -5.17 -5.45 36.92
C GLN A 38 -5.12 -6.39 35.72
N ARG A 39 -4.20 -6.17 34.77
CA ARG A 39 -3.97 -7.11 33.67
C ARG A 39 -3.42 -8.44 34.18
N SER A 40 -2.44 -8.44 35.09
CA SER A 40 -1.94 -9.69 35.67
C SER A 40 -3.04 -10.45 36.40
N PHE A 41 -3.97 -9.77 37.08
CA PHE A 41 -5.17 -10.42 37.64
C PHE A 41 -5.96 -11.14 36.54
N VAL A 42 -6.23 -10.47 35.42
CA VAL A 42 -6.94 -11.07 34.28
C VAL A 42 -6.18 -12.27 33.71
N GLU A 43 -4.85 -12.22 33.65
CA GLU A 43 -4.02 -13.35 33.20
C GLU A 43 -4.23 -14.60 34.05
N TYR A 44 -4.14 -14.47 35.38
CA TYR A 44 -4.37 -15.59 36.29
C TYR A 44 -5.84 -16.03 36.34
N ALA A 45 -6.78 -15.10 36.24
CA ALA A 45 -8.20 -15.44 36.17
C ALA A 45 -8.53 -16.23 34.90
N VAL A 46 -7.98 -15.85 33.75
CA VAL A 46 -8.11 -16.60 32.49
C VAL A 46 -7.48 -17.98 32.60
N ALA A 47 -6.26 -18.08 33.13
CA ALA A 47 -5.64 -19.39 33.35
C ALA A 47 -6.48 -20.30 34.26
N ALA A 48 -7.08 -19.75 35.32
CA ALA A 48 -7.98 -20.49 36.21
C ALA A 48 -9.33 -20.84 35.57
N ILE A 49 -9.83 -20.05 34.61
CA ILE A 49 -10.99 -20.43 33.78
C ILE A 49 -10.64 -21.66 32.94
N TYR A 50 -9.47 -21.65 32.30
CA TYR A 50 -8.98 -22.80 31.53
C TYR A 50 -8.90 -24.06 32.37
N GLU A 51 -8.37 -23.98 33.59
CA GLU A 51 -8.31 -25.10 34.53
C GLU A 51 -9.71 -25.54 35.01
N GLY A 52 -10.53 -24.59 35.48
CA GLY A 52 -11.84 -24.89 36.06
C GLY A 52 -12.83 -25.47 35.06
N TYR A 53 -12.80 -24.98 33.82
CA TYR A 53 -13.63 -25.50 32.73
C TYR A 53 -12.93 -26.59 31.91
N ARG A 54 -11.68 -26.92 32.24
CA ARG A 54 -10.85 -27.89 31.51
C ARG A 54 -10.80 -27.58 30.01
N LEU A 55 -10.62 -26.31 29.65
CA LEU A 55 -10.53 -25.88 28.26
C LEU A 55 -9.17 -26.24 27.69
N ARG A 56 -9.10 -26.56 26.39
CA ARG A 56 -7.83 -26.80 25.70
C ARG A 56 -7.10 -25.48 25.46
N PRO A 57 -5.90 -25.25 26.03
CA PRO A 57 -5.11 -24.05 25.75
C PRO A 57 -4.53 -24.05 24.32
N PRO A 58 -4.40 -22.88 23.65
CA PRO A 58 -3.72 -22.75 22.36
C PRO A 58 -2.21 -23.01 22.45
N TYR A 59 -1.51 -23.06 21.31
CA TYR A 59 -0.04 -23.24 21.27
C TYR A 59 0.73 -22.07 21.89
N SER A 60 0.16 -20.88 21.83
CA SER A 60 0.65 -19.67 22.47
C SER A 60 -0.03 -19.51 23.82
N ASP A 61 0.75 -19.25 24.87
CA ASP A 61 0.27 -19.03 26.23
C ASP A 61 0.01 -17.55 26.54
N ASN A 62 0.09 -16.68 25.52
CA ASN A 62 -0.20 -15.26 25.72
C ASN A 62 -1.69 -15.03 25.98
N LEU A 63 -2.00 -14.03 26.82
CA LEU A 63 -3.37 -13.73 27.25
C LEU A 63 -4.33 -13.49 26.09
N ASN A 64 -3.89 -12.84 25.02
CA ASN A 64 -4.76 -12.51 23.90
C ASN A 64 -5.21 -13.78 23.16
N ASP A 65 -4.28 -14.71 22.94
CA ASP A 65 -4.58 -15.96 22.24
C ASP A 65 -5.45 -16.87 23.10
N LEU A 66 -5.18 -16.95 24.41
CA LEU A 66 -6.04 -17.64 25.37
C LEU A 66 -7.49 -17.09 25.36
N MET A 67 -7.66 -15.78 25.28
CA MET A 67 -9.00 -15.17 25.25
C MET A 67 -9.70 -15.29 23.89
N ASN A 68 -8.95 -15.45 22.81
CA ASN A 68 -9.49 -15.53 21.45
C ASN A 68 -9.68 -16.97 20.96
N GLU A 69 -9.20 -17.96 21.73
CA GLU A 69 -9.41 -19.37 21.45
C GLU A 69 -10.90 -19.72 21.42
N THR A 70 -11.26 -20.63 20.51
CA THR A 70 -12.66 -20.94 20.19
C THR A 70 -13.39 -21.51 21.41
N ALA A 71 -12.75 -22.43 22.13
CA ALA A 71 -13.32 -23.05 23.32
C ALA A 71 -13.60 -22.03 24.44
N PHE A 72 -12.69 -21.07 24.63
CA PHE A 72 -12.87 -19.99 25.60
C PHE A 72 -14.04 -19.08 25.23
N ARG A 73 -14.10 -18.63 23.96
CA ARG A 73 -15.19 -17.79 23.47
C ARG A 73 -16.56 -18.48 23.49
N GLN A 74 -16.57 -19.80 23.36
CA GLN A 74 -17.78 -20.60 23.44
C GLN A 74 -18.24 -20.85 24.87
N ALA A 75 -17.33 -20.95 25.85
CA ALA A 75 -17.67 -21.23 27.25
C ALA A 75 -17.94 -19.97 28.09
N VAL A 76 -17.32 -18.84 27.76
CA VAL A 76 -17.42 -17.60 28.55
C VAL A 76 -18.47 -16.68 27.93
N PRO A 77 -19.37 -16.05 28.70
CA PRO A 77 -20.33 -15.08 28.18
C PRO A 77 -19.66 -13.89 27.49
N GLU A 78 -20.21 -13.44 26.37
CA GLU A 78 -19.62 -12.35 25.55
C GLU A 78 -19.42 -11.07 26.37
N VAL A 79 -20.35 -10.75 27.26
CA VAL A 79 -20.25 -9.57 28.11
C VAL A 79 -19.11 -9.66 29.13
N VAL A 80 -18.75 -10.87 29.58
CA VAL A 80 -17.57 -11.12 30.41
C VAL A 80 -16.30 -11.03 29.56
N GLN A 81 -16.32 -11.58 28.34
CA GLN A 81 -15.20 -11.46 27.38
C GLN A 81 -14.86 -10.00 27.08
N ASN A 82 -15.88 -9.16 26.83
CA ASN A 82 -15.71 -7.74 26.57
C ASN A 82 -15.09 -7.00 27.76
N LYS A 83 -15.49 -7.33 28.99
CA LYS A 83 -14.89 -6.79 30.22
C LYS A 83 -13.43 -7.22 30.38
N LEU A 84 -13.12 -8.50 30.18
CA LEU A 84 -11.74 -9.01 30.21
C LEU A 84 -10.87 -8.30 29.15
N HIS A 85 -11.41 -8.09 27.94
CA HIS A 85 -10.68 -7.40 26.87
C HIS A 85 -10.45 -5.92 27.18
N ALA A 86 -11.40 -5.25 27.82
CA ALA A 86 -11.23 -3.85 28.24
C ALA A 86 -10.06 -3.69 29.22
N VAL A 87 -10.00 -4.53 30.26
CA VAL A 87 -8.90 -4.50 31.24
C VAL A 87 -7.57 -4.90 30.59
N ARG A 88 -7.56 -5.91 29.71
CA ARG A 88 -6.37 -6.30 28.93
C ARG A 88 -5.84 -5.15 28.08
N LYS A 89 -6.71 -4.49 27.30
CA LYS A 89 -6.33 -3.37 26.41
C LYS A 89 -5.74 -2.21 27.24
N ALA A 90 -6.36 -1.87 28.37
CA ALA A 90 -5.86 -0.84 29.27
C ALA A 90 -4.52 -1.21 29.92
N GLY A 91 -4.33 -2.45 30.36
CA GLY A 91 -3.05 -2.90 30.91
C GLY A 91 -1.92 -3.04 29.87
N ASN A 92 -2.25 -3.39 28.62
CA ASN A 92 -1.29 -3.35 27.51
C ASN A 92 -0.87 -1.92 27.20
N HIS A 93 -1.82 -0.98 27.21
CA HIS A 93 -1.52 0.44 27.11
C HIS A 93 -0.63 0.91 28.26
N ALA A 94 -0.82 0.37 29.47
CA ALA A 94 0.00 0.71 30.62
C ALA A 94 1.43 0.16 30.57
N ALA A 95 1.63 -1.05 30.02
CA ALA A 95 2.95 -1.67 29.85
C ALA A 95 3.78 -1.01 28.73
N HIS A 96 3.12 -0.44 27.74
CA HIS A 96 3.74 0.33 26.65
C HIS A 96 3.03 1.68 26.50
N PRO A 97 3.29 2.65 27.41
CA PRO A 97 2.58 3.91 27.43
C PRO A 97 2.82 4.69 26.14
N ARG A 98 1.78 4.76 25.28
CA ARG A 98 1.77 5.62 24.09
C ARG A 98 1.13 6.98 24.36
N ARG A 99 0.43 7.11 25.49
CA ARG A 99 -0.24 8.33 26.02
C ARG A 99 -0.21 8.31 27.56
N PRO A 100 -0.41 9.45 28.25
CA PRO A 100 -0.44 9.50 29.71
C PRO A 100 -1.55 8.63 30.30
N ILE A 101 -1.21 7.83 31.31
CA ILE A 101 -2.16 6.94 31.99
C ILE A 101 -2.80 7.71 33.15
N THR A 102 -4.13 7.74 33.19
CA THR A 102 -4.87 8.51 34.20
C THR A 102 -5.35 7.62 35.35
N SER A 103 -5.37 8.17 36.58
CA SER A 103 -6.04 7.55 37.75
C SER A 103 -7.45 7.09 37.42
N ARG A 104 -8.14 7.90 36.63
CA ARG A 104 -9.46 7.62 36.10
C ARG A 104 -9.55 6.30 35.32
N LEU A 105 -8.71 6.10 34.30
CA LEU A 105 -8.70 4.85 33.51
C LEU A 105 -8.43 3.63 34.42
N SER A 106 -7.51 3.79 35.37
CA SER A 106 -7.20 2.79 36.39
C SER A 106 -8.42 2.43 37.24
N LEU A 107 -9.16 3.40 37.78
CA LEU A 107 -10.36 3.19 38.61
C LEU A 107 -11.53 2.57 37.83
N GLU A 108 -11.71 2.96 36.57
CA GLU A 108 -12.72 2.41 35.67
C GLU A 108 -12.45 0.93 35.37
N CYS A 109 -11.21 0.60 35.01
CA CYS A 109 -10.81 -0.79 34.81
C CYS A 109 -10.88 -1.61 36.11
N LEU A 110 -10.64 -1.00 37.27
CA LEU A 110 -10.76 -1.66 38.58
C LEU A 110 -12.22 -2.05 38.89
N ALA A 111 -13.19 -1.22 38.51
CA ALA A 111 -14.61 -1.56 38.61
C ALA A 111 -14.99 -2.70 37.66
N GLN A 112 -14.47 -2.71 36.42
CA GLN A 112 -14.66 -3.85 35.50
C GLN A 112 -14.01 -5.12 36.04
N LEU A 113 -12.82 -5.00 36.64
CA LEU A 113 -12.11 -6.09 37.29
C LEU A 113 -12.92 -6.66 38.46
N PHE A 114 -13.61 -5.81 39.22
CA PHE A 114 -14.50 -6.23 40.29
C PHE A 114 -15.70 -7.04 39.77
N ASP A 115 -16.32 -6.61 38.67
CA ASP A 115 -17.38 -7.39 38.02
C ASP A 115 -16.87 -8.75 37.52
N ILE A 116 -15.66 -8.78 36.94
CA ILE A 116 -14.99 -10.02 36.55
C ILE A 116 -14.77 -10.91 37.78
N ALA A 117 -14.28 -10.35 38.89
CA ALA A 117 -14.02 -11.06 40.13
C ALA A 117 -15.29 -11.67 40.74
N ARG A 118 -16.42 -10.94 40.71
CA ARG A 118 -17.72 -11.44 41.19
C ARG A 118 -18.24 -12.59 40.32
N TRP A 119 -18.19 -12.41 39.01
CA TRP A 119 -18.58 -13.48 38.07
C TRP A 119 -17.69 -14.71 38.27
N PHE A 120 -16.38 -14.52 38.34
CA PHE A 120 -15.41 -15.59 38.56
C PHE A 120 -15.65 -16.34 39.88
N PHE A 121 -15.87 -15.62 40.99
CA PHE A 121 -16.13 -16.22 42.29
C PHE A 121 -17.40 -17.07 42.34
N VAL A 122 -18.50 -16.56 41.77
CA VAL A 122 -19.77 -17.28 41.75
C VAL A 122 -19.68 -18.48 40.79
N GLN A 123 -19.15 -18.26 39.59
CA GLN A 123 -19.20 -19.25 38.52
C GLN A 123 -18.14 -20.35 38.67
N LEU A 124 -16.91 -20.02 39.06
CA LEU A 124 -15.80 -20.99 39.12
C LEU A 124 -15.50 -21.45 40.54
N ASP A 125 -15.56 -20.54 41.51
CA ASP A 125 -15.28 -20.88 42.90
C ASP A 125 -16.55 -21.32 43.66
N GLY A 126 -17.72 -21.37 43.02
CA GLY A 126 -18.99 -21.78 43.66
C GLY A 126 -19.42 -20.89 44.83
N GLY A 127 -18.98 -19.63 44.81
CA GLY A 127 -19.31 -18.61 45.79
C GLY A 127 -20.79 -18.17 45.70
N LYS A 128 -21.32 -17.68 46.82
CA LYS A 128 -22.67 -17.10 46.85
C LYS A 128 -22.63 -15.61 46.48
N LEU A 129 -23.58 -15.15 45.69
CA LEU A 129 -23.64 -13.76 45.22
C LEU A 129 -23.74 -12.78 46.41
N GLU A 130 -24.46 -13.15 47.47
CA GLU A 130 -24.66 -12.35 48.68
C GLU A 130 -23.37 -12.20 49.50
N ALA A 131 -22.38 -13.07 49.27
CA ALA A 131 -21.06 -12.98 49.91
C ALA A 131 -20.12 -12.01 49.18
N THR A 132 -20.54 -11.43 48.04
CA THR A 132 -19.76 -10.39 47.34
C THR A 132 -20.11 -9.01 47.89
N PRO A 133 -19.12 -8.17 48.24
CA PRO A 133 -19.40 -6.82 48.73
C PRO A 133 -19.97 -5.93 47.62
N LYS A 134 -20.44 -4.72 47.96
CA LYS A 134 -20.67 -3.68 46.97
C LYS A 134 -19.35 -3.00 46.62
N TYR A 135 -19.12 -2.72 45.35
CA TYR A 135 -17.92 -2.00 44.93
C TYR A 135 -17.87 -0.60 45.55
N VAL A 136 -16.72 -0.26 46.13
CA VAL A 136 -16.40 1.07 46.65
C VAL A 136 -15.09 1.50 46.01
N PRO A 137 -15.05 2.58 45.20
CA PRO A 137 -13.81 3.08 44.63
C PRO A 137 -12.78 3.37 45.75
N PRO A 138 -11.52 2.92 45.61
CA PRO A 138 -10.50 3.20 46.63
C PRO A 138 -10.35 4.73 46.77
N PRO A 139 -10.31 5.28 48.00
CA PRO A 139 -10.17 6.71 48.20
C PRO A 139 -8.76 7.19 47.82
N PRO A 140 -8.60 8.42 47.30
CA PRO A 140 -7.27 9.04 47.15
C PRO A 140 -6.64 9.25 48.54
N GLU A 141 -5.33 9.07 48.68
CA GLU A 141 -4.66 9.33 49.96
C GLU A 141 -4.67 10.83 50.29
N PRO A 142 -4.84 11.22 51.57
CA PRO A 142 -4.83 12.62 51.97
C PRO A 142 -3.44 13.25 51.79
N VAL A 143 -3.42 14.45 51.21
CA VAL A 143 -2.21 15.24 50.84
C VAL A 143 -1.28 15.55 52.03
N SER A 144 -1.76 15.43 53.28
CA SER A 144 -0.95 15.69 54.49
C SER A 144 -0.14 14.47 54.99
N ALA A 145 -0.33 13.29 54.42
CA ALA A 145 0.47 12.11 54.76
C ALA A 145 1.83 12.19 54.04
N THR A 146 2.78 12.91 54.64
CA THR A 146 4.19 12.80 54.22
C THR A 146 4.59 11.34 54.42
N LYS A 147 4.62 10.54 53.35
CA LYS A 147 5.02 9.12 53.42
C LYS A 147 6.43 9.10 54.01
N THR A 148 6.59 8.59 55.23
CA THR A 148 7.92 8.39 55.81
C THR A 148 8.70 7.48 54.89
N LYS A 149 9.99 7.77 54.66
CA LYS A 149 10.89 6.97 53.79
C LYS A 149 10.79 5.47 54.07
N ASP A 150 10.61 5.11 55.34
CA ASP A 150 10.39 3.75 55.84
C ASP A 150 9.09 3.08 55.30
N SER A 151 7.99 3.82 55.14
CA SER A 151 6.73 3.29 54.59
C SER A 151 6.82 2.97 53.09
N LEU A 152 7.51 3.81 52.32
CA LEU A 152 7.76 3.60 50.88
C LEU A 152 8.73 2.45 50.66
N GLU A 153 9.76 2.34 51.51
CA GLU A 153 10.73 1.26 51.47
C GLU A 153 10.10 -0.09 51.81
N LYS A 154 9.22 -0.15 52.83
CA LYS A 154 8.40 -1.34 53.12
C LYS A 154 7.48 -1.73 51.97
N LEU A 155 6.86 -0.76 51.29
CA LEU A 155 6.00 -1.03 50.12
C LEU A 155 6.82 -1.60 48.96
N ARG A 156 7.99 -1.00 48.66
CA ARG A 156 8.89 -1.46 47.61
C ARG A 156 9.46 -2.86 47.88
N LEU A 157 9.81 -3.15 49.14
CA LEU A 157 10.24 -4.50 49.56
C LEU A 157 9.11 -5.52 49.45
N ALA A 158 7.88 -5.15 49.83
CA ALA A 158 6.72 -6.01 49.69
C ALA A 158 6.40 -6.30 48.21
N GLU A 159 6.52 -5.30 47.33
CA GLU A 159 6.31 -5.45 45.89
C GLU A 159 7.40 -6.32 45.25
N ALA A 160 8.67 -6.06 45.51
CA ALA A 160 9.78 -6.86 44.96
C ALA A 160 9.68 -8.32 45.41
N LYS A 161 9.30 -8.57 46.68
CA LYS A 161 9.02 -9.91 47.18
C LYS A 161 7.85 -10.54 46.44
N TYR A 162 6.76 -9.81 46.24
CA TYR A 162 5.57 -10.33 45.55
C TYR A 162 5.83 -10.61 44.06
N GLU A 163 6.59 -9.76 43.37
CA GLU A 163 7.02 -10.01 41.98
C GLU A 163 7.87 -11.27 41.84
N SER A 164 8.72 -11.57 42.83
CA SER A 164 9.47 -12.84 42.83
C SER A 164 8.56 -14.07 42.96
N VAL A 165 7.46 -13.95 43.71
CA VAL A 165 6.44 -15.01 43.86
C VAL A 165 5.63 -15.17 42.58
N LEU A 166 5.24 -14.06 41.93
CA LEU A 166 4.54 -14.10 40.65
C LEU A 166 5.38 -14.77 39.55
N LYS A 167 6.68 -14.48 39.47
CA LYS A 167 7.57 -15.15 38.50
C LYS A 167 7.63 -16.67 38.68
N GLN A 168 7.66 -17.14 39.92
CA GLN A 168 7.62 -18.58 40.21
C GLN A 168 6.27 -19.19 39.84
N LEU A 169 5.19 -18.48 40.17
CA LEU A 169 3.83 -18.91 39.86
C LEU A 169 3.55 -18.91 38.35
N ASP A 170 4.11 -17.97 37.58
CA ASP A 170 4.02 -17.94 36.12
C ASP A 170 4.65 -19.19 35.51
N GLU A 171 5.84 -19.57 35.97
CA GLU A 171 6.49 -20.79 35.49
C GLU A 171 5.65 -22.04 35.82
N GLU A 172 5.05 -22.09 37.00
CA GLU A 172 4.16 -23.18 37.40
C GLU A 172 2.85 -23.19 36.57
N THR A 173 2.25 -22.02 36.34
CA THR A 173 1.01 -21.87 35.55
C THR A 173 1.25 -22.31 34.10
N ARG A 174 2.41 -21.96 33.52
CA ARG A 174 2.80 -22.44 32.18
C ARG A 174 2.93 -23.96 32.14
N LYS A 175 3.62 -24.56 33.12
CA LYS A 175 3.71 -26.03 33.23
C LYS A 175 2.35 -26.70 33.37
N ARG A 176 1.42 -26.09 34.12
CA ARG A 176 0.06 -26.60 34.29
C ARG A 176 -0.76 -26.48 32.99
N LEU A 177 -0.70 -25.35 32.30
CA LEU A 177 -1.38 -25.19 31.01
C LEU A 177 -0.83 -26.15 29.95
N GLU A 178 0.48 -26.38 29.94
CA GLU A 178 1.11 -27.41 29.09
C GLU A 178 0.65 -28.83 29.45
N ALA A 179 0.55 -29.15 30.75
CA ALA A 179 0.05 -30.44 31.22
C ALA A 179 -1.44 -30.63 30.89
N GLU A 180 -2.27 -29.60 31.10
CA GLU A 180 -3.71 -29.62 30.78
C GLU A 180 -3.94 -29.76 29.28
N ARG A 181 -3.12 -29.10 28.46
CA ARG A 181 -3.10 -29.28 27.02
C ARG A 181 -2.76 -30.72 26.64
N ALA A 182 -1.73 -31.32 27.25
CA ALA A 182 -1.36 -32.71 26.99
C ALA A 182 -2.47 -33.70 27.43
N ALA A 183 -3.11 -33.44 28.58
CA ALA A 183 -4.21 -34.25 29.10
C ALA A 183 -5.48 -34.13 28.23
N THR A 184 -5.82 -32.92 27.77
CA THR A 184 -6.97 -32.69 26.88
C THR A 184 -6.74 -33.28 25.48
N GLU A 185 -5.51 -33.33 24.99
CA GLU A 185 -5.16 -34.03 23.74
C GLU A 185 -5.34 -35.56 23.84
N ALA A 186 -5.17 -36.15 25.02
CA ALA A 186 -5.23 -37.60 25.19
C ALA A 186 -6.66 -38.18 25.37
N THR A 187 -7.68 -37.36 25.67
CA THR A 187 -8.89 -37.89 26.33
C THR A 187 -10.28 -37.43 25.83
N ARG A 188 -10.43 -36.61 24.78
CA ARG A 188 -11.76 -36.05 24.44
C ARG A 188 -12.13 -36.08 22.95
N THR A 189 -13.35 -36.57 22.64
CA THR A 189 -13.98 -36.53 21.31
C THR A 189 -14.66 -35.17 21.04
N ALA A 190 -14.74 -34.76 19.77
CA ALA A 190 -15.17 -33.42 19.36
C ALA A 190 -16.65 -33.08 19.64
N GLU A 191 -17.55 -34.05 19.58
CA GLU A 191 -19.01 -33.83 19.75
C GLU A 191 -19.42 -33.57 21.21
N ALA A 192 -18.76 -34.20 22.18
CA ALA A 192 -19.02 -33.96 23.60
C ALA A 192 -18.64 -32.52 24.02
N ASN A 193 -17.66 -31.91 23.34
CA ASN A 193 -17.15 -30.58 23.67
C ASN A 193 -18.16 -29.46 23.38
N ALA A 194 -18.90 -29.49 22.28
CA ALA A 194 -19.78 -28.37 21.90
C ALA A 194 -20.99 -28.22 22.85
N SER A 195 -21.57 -29.34 23.29
CA SER A 195 -22.70 -29.34 24.23
C SER A 195 -22.29 -28.88 25.63
N GLU A 196 -21.12 -29.31 26.12
CA GLU A 196 -20.59 -28.93 27.43
C GLU A 196 -20.22 -27.44 27.48
N LEU A 197 -19.54 -26.91 26.45
CA LEU A 197 -19.19 -25.49 26.37
C LEU A 197 -20.43 -24.59 26.28
N THR A 198 -21.46 -25.02 25.56
CA THR A 198 -22.73 -24.28 25.48
C THR A 198 -23.43 -24.22 26.84
N LYS A 199 -23.46 -25.33 27.60
CA LYS A 199 -23.98 -25.34 28.97
C LYS A 199 -23.21 -24.40 29.88
N LEU A 200 -21.86 -24.45 29.84
CA LEU A 200 -21.01 -23.53 30.61
C LEU A 200 -21.30 -22.06 30.30
N ARG A 201 -21.55 -21.75 29.02
CA ARG A 201 -21.92 -20.39 28.59
C ARG A 201 -23.30 -20.00 29.08
N GLU A 202 -24.29 -20.87 29.00
CA GLU A 202 -25.64 -20.58 29.50
C GLU A 202 -25.63 -20.34 31.02
N GLU A 203 -24.92 -21.18 31.77
CA GLU A 203 -24.74 -21.02 33.21
C GLU A 203 -24.02 -19.70 33.54
N GLY A 204 -22.89 -19.46 32.87
CA GLY A 204 -22.16 -18.20 32.99
C GLY A 204 -23.01 -16.99 32.60
N GLN A 205 -23.88 -17.12 31.61
CA GLN A 205 -24.77 -16.06 31.15
C GLN A 205 -25.87 -15.77 32.17
N ARG A 206 -26.41 -16.80 32.85
CA ARG A 206 -27.35 -16.61 33.98
C ARG A 206 -26.69 -15.83 35.11
N VAL A 207 -25.44 -16.14 35.44
CA VAL A 207 -24.67 -15.40 36.45
C VAL A 207 -24.40 -13.95 35.99
N ALA A 208 -23.99 -13.75 34.74
CA ALA A 208 -23.77 -12.41 34.18
C ALA A 208 -25.06 -11.56 34.14
N SER A 209 -26.20 -12.17 33.86
CA SER A 209 -27.52 -11.52 33.89
C SER A 209 -27.97 -11.21 35.33
N ALA A 210 -27.75 -12.13 36.28
CA ALA A 210 -28.02 -11.88 37.70
C ALA A 210 -27.10 -10.79 38.31
N LEU A 211 -25.94 -10.58 37.69
CA LEU A 211 -25.03 -9.46 37.95
C LEU A 211 -25.39 -8.18 37.16
N GLU A 212 -26.51 -8.18 36.42
CA GLU A 212 -27.07 -7.05 35.66
C GLU A 212 -26.15 -6.45 34.58
N PHE A 213 -25.46 -7.28 33.80
CA PHE A 213 -24.62 -6.79 32.70
C PHE A 213 -25.48 -6.33 31.48
N ASN A 214 -25.44 -5.05 31.08
CA ASN A 214 -26.40 -4.41 30.15
C ASN A 214 -25.84 -4.10 28.72
N GLU A 215 -26.56 -4.49 27.66
CA GLU A 215 -26.22 -4.28 26.23
C GLU A 215 -26.17 -2.80 25.80
N ALA A 216 -27.10 -1.96 26.29
CA ALA A 216 -27.05 -0.52 26.06
C ALA A 216 -25.79 0.10 26.67
N THR A 217 -25.35 -0.45 27.81
CA THR A 217 -24.06 -0.11 28.43
C THR A 217 -22.89 -0.62 27.59
N THR A 218 -22.97 -1.80 26.98
CA THR A 218 -21.93 -2.31 26.06
C THR A 218 -21.78 -1.43 24.81
N ARG A 219 -22.87 -0.96 24.20
CA ARG A 219 -22.84 -0.02 23.06
C ARG A 219 -22.29 1.34 23.47
N ARG A 220 -22.77 1.90 24.58
CA ARG A 220 -22.25 3.16 25.14
C ARG A 220 -20.73 3.04 25.35
N ARG A 221 -20.28 1.90 25.88
CA ARG A 221 -18.85 1.58 26.03
C ARG A 221 -18.09 1.49 24.71
N LEU A 222 -18.66 1.01 23.60
CA LEU A 222 -17.97 1.00 22.29
C LEU A 222 -17.72 2.43 21.78
N ILE A 223 -18.71 3.32 21.93
CA ILE A 223 -18.61 4.73 21.54
C ILE A 223 -17.62 5.44 22.48
N ASP A 224 -17.76 5.25 23.79
CA ASP A 224 -16.85 5.80 24.81
C ASP A 224 -15.41 5.35 24.58
N GLN A 225 -15.17 4.06 24.29
CA GLN A 225 -13.85 3.52 23.96
C GLN A 225 -13.27 4.15 22.69
N SER A 226 -14.10 4.36 21.67
CA SER A 226 -13.67 5.00 20.42
C SER A 226 -13.32 6.48 20.63
N LEU A 227 -14.07 7.19 21.47
CA LEU A 227 -13.79 8.57 21.87
C LEU A 227 -12.51 8.65 22.72
N LEU A 228 -12.33 7.75 23.69
CA LEU A 228 -11.09 7.63 24.48
C LEU A 228 -9.88 7.31 23.59
N ALA A 229 -10.04 6.43 22.60
CA ALA A 229 -9.00 6.11 21.62
C ALA A 229 -8.64 7.33 20.75
N ALA A 230 -9.60 8.23 20.49
CA ALA A 230 -9.36 9.52 19.84
C ALA A 230 -8.82 10.60 20.80
N GLY A 231 -8.66 10.30 22.09
CA GLY A 231 -8.06 11.19 23.10
C GLY A 231 -9.06 12.07 23.86
N TRP A 232 -10.36 11.83 23.73
CA TRP A 232 -11.39 12.59 24.44
C TRP A 232 -11.55 12.15 25.91
N SER A 233 -11.80 13.10 26.81
CA SER A 233 -12.18 12.79 28.20
C SER A 233 -13.68 12.52 28.31
N VAL A 234 -14.09 11.25 28.27
CA VAL A 234 -15.50 10.82 28.35
C VAL A 234 -15.90 10.50 29.79
N GLY A 235 -17.02 11.00 30.33
CA GLY A 235 -17.47 10.79 31.74
C GLY A 235 -17.99 9.39 32.09
N ILE A 236 -17.81 8.93 33.33
CA ILE A 236 -18.25 7.60 33.82
C ILE A 236 -19.77 7.55 33.88
N ASP A 237 -20.38 6.44 33.44
CA ASP A 237 -21.82 6.15 33.54
C ASP A 237 -22.71 7.27 32.98
N GLY A 238 -22.26 7.94 31.92
CA GLY A 238 -22.99 9.04 31.30
C GLY A 238 -22.88 10.39 32.00
N LYS A 239 -21.93 10.55 32.95
CA LYS A 239 -21.58 11.87 33.49
C LYS A 239 -20.98 12.77 32.41
N ASN A 240 -21.17 14.06 32.56
CA ASN A 240 -20.56 15.07 31.70
C ASN A 240 -19.14 15.39 32.16
N THR A 241 -18.24 15.64 31.22
CA THR A 241 -16.95 16.30 31.45
C THR A 241 -16.96 17.67 30.77
N GLU A 242 -15.86 18.40 30.89
CA GLU A 242 -15.66 19.65 30.14
C GLU A 242 -15.59 19.40 28.63
N GLN A 243 -15.02 18.27 28.21
CA GLN A 243 -14.80 17.94 26.79
C GLN A 243 -15.93 17.12 26.16
N VAL A 244 -16.63 16.27 26.92
CA VAL A 244 -17.66 15.38 26.41
C VAL A 244 -18.87 15.44 27.33
N ARG A 245 -19.99 15.90 26.79
CA ARG A 245 -21.28 15.88 27.48
C ARG A 245 -22.21 14.88 26.79
N GLN A 246 -22.98 14.15 27.58
CA GLN A 246 -23.95 13.16 27.13
C GLN A 246 -25.37 13.62 27.44
N GLU A 247 -26.35 13.16 26.65
CA GLU A 247 -27.77 13.49 26.82
C GLU A 247 -27.98 15.01 26.94
N VAL A 248 -27.36 15.78 26.03
CA VAL A 248 -27.40 17.24 26.06
C VAL A 248 -28.76 17.70 25.59
N ARG A 249 -29.51 18.37 26.47
CA ARG A 249 -30.83 18.91 26.14
C ARG A 249 -30.70 20.01 25.08
N LEU A 250 -31.48 19.87 24.01
CA LEU A 250 -31.61 20.83 22.92
C LEU A 250 -33.05 21.32 22.81
N THR A 251 -33.22 22.55 22.35
CA THR A 251 -34.54 23.18 22.14
C THR A 251 -34.68 23.64 20.69
N GLY A 252 -35.93 23.81 20.23
CA GLY A 252 -36.21 24.21 18.84
C GLY A 252 -36.11 23.09 17.82
N LEU A 253 -36.13 21.82 18.27
CA LEU A 253 -36.13 20.65 17.39
C LEU A 253 -37.51 20.40 16.79
N PRO A 254 -37.62 19.74 15.62
CA PRO A 254 -38.90 19.44 14.95
C PRO A 254 -39.61 18.24 15.61
N THR A 255 -39.73 18.26 16.93
CA THR A 255 -40.46 17.28 17.73
C THR A 255 -41.75 17.90 18.27
N PRO A 256 -42.78 17.11 18.61
CA PRO A 256 -44.03 17.65 19.15
C PRO A 256 -43.86 18.54 20.39
N SER A 257 -42.81 18.29 21.19
CA SER A 257 -42.47 19.07 22.39
C SER A 257 -41.50 20.23 22.12
N GLY A 258 -40.94 20.34 20.92
CA GLY A 258 -39.84 21.26 20.59
C GLY A 258 -38.52 20.98 21.32
N ASN A 259 -38.44 19.90 22.11
CA ASN A 259 -37.29 19.51 22.91
C ASN A 259 -36.74 18.16 22.45
N GLY A 260 -35.45 17.93 22.66
CA GLY A 260 -34.78 16.66 22.42
C GLY A 260 -33.42 16.59 23.12
N PHE A 261 -32.70 15.48 22.94
CA PHE A 261 -31.42 15.23 23.60
C PHE A 261 -30.42 14.70 22.59
N ALA A 262 -29.26 15.36 22.46
CA ALA A 262 -28.14 14.80 21.71
C ALA A 262 -27.40 13.78 22.55
N ASP A 263 -27.09 12.60 21.98
CA ASP A 263 -26.43 11.52 22.71
C ASP A 263 -25.05 11.95 23.22
N TYR A 264 -24.25 12.61 22.38
CA TYR A 264 -22.98 13.22 22.77
C TYR A 264 -22.77 14.58 22.10
N VAL A 265 -22.15 15.50 22.83
CA VAL A 265 -21.58 16.74 22.30
C VAL A 265 -20.15 16.88 22.78
N LEU A 266 -19.23 17.11 21.84
CA LEU A 266 -17.80 17.28 22.07
C LEU A 266 -17.47 18.77 22.08
N TYR A 267 -16.69 19.23 23.06
CA TYR A 267 -16.40 20.65 23.32
C TYR A 267 -14.91 20.97 23.23
N GLY A 268 -14.60 22.16 22.71
CA GLY A 268 -13.26 22.74 22.65
C GLY A 268 -12.82 23.35 23.99
N ASP A 269 -11.56 23.77 24.08
CA ASP A 269 -11.06 24.51 25.26
C ASP A 269 -11.75 25.86 25.47
N ASP A 270 -12.36 26.41 24.43
CA ASP A 270 -13.16 27.65 24.48
C ASP A 270 -14.60 27.42 24.98
N GLY A 271 -14.96 26.18 25.32
CA GLY A 271 -16.29 25.80 25.78
C GLY A 271 -17.36 25.76 24.68
N LYS A 272 -16.98 25.86 23.39
CA LYS A 272 -17.91 25.77 22.27
C LYS A 272 -18.03 24.36 21.73
N PRO A 273 -19.18 23.98 21.13
CA PRO A 273 -19.38 22.64 20.59
C PRO A 273 -18.57 22.47 19.30
N LEU A 274 -17.63 21.52 19.32
CA LEU A 274 -16.85 21.12 18.15
C LEU A 274 -17.56 20.06 17.33
N ALA A 275 -18.28 19.13 17.98
CA ALA A 275 -19.00 18.07 17.29
C ALA A 275 -20.22 17.57 18.06
N VAL A 276 -21.16 16.96 17.33
CA VAL A 276 -22.33 16.26 17.87
C VAL A 276 -22.37 14.83 17.36
N ILE A 277 -22.81 13.88 18.19
CA ILE A 277 -22.89 12.46 17.84
C ILE A 277 -24.30 11.95 18.12
N GLU A 278 -24.94 11.34 17.14
CA GLU A 278 -26.19 10.58 17.27
C GLU A 278 -25.91 9.06 17.18
N ALA A 279 -26.45 8.29 18.12
CA ALA A 279 -26.22 6.86 18.28
C ALA A 279 -27.48 6.03 18.04
N LYS A 280 -27.43 5.11 17.08
CA LYS A 280 -28.47 4.10 16.85
C LYS A 280 -28.16 2.78 17.56
N LYS A 281 -29.13 1.85 17.55
CA LYS A 281 -28.88 0.47 18.00
C LYS A 281 -27.92 -0.20 17.02
N THR A 282 -27.01 -1.06 17.49
CA THR A 282 -26.01 -1.75 16.66
C THR A 282 -26.64 -2.50 15.48
N ALA A 283 -27.79 -3.14 15.69
CA ALA A 283 -28.53 -3.86 14.65
C ALA A 283 -29.18 -2.94 13.57
N LYS A 284 -29.24 -1.63 13.81
CA LYS A 284 -29.81 -0.65 12.86
C LYS A 284 -28.70 0.01 12.04
N ASP A 285 -29.09 0.46 10.85
CA ASP A 285 -28.24 1.29 10.00
C ASP A 285 -27.96 2.65 10.67
N ALA A 286 -26.68 3.02 10.79
CA ALA A 286 -26.28 4.30 11.36
C ALA A 286 -26.84 5.49 10.55
N ARG A 287 -26.99 5.36 9.23
CA ARG A 287 -27.48 6.42 8.33
C ARG A 287 -28.88 6.91 8.68
N ALA A 288 -29.69 6.10 9.37
CA ALA A 288 -30.99 6.51 9.88
C ALA A 288 -30.91 7.65 10.93
N GLY A 289 -29.74 7.89 11.51
CA GLY A 289 -29.50 9.01 12.44
C GLY A 289 -29.03 10.31 11.79
N ALA A 290 -28.72 10.32 10.48
CA ALA A 290 -28.05 11.45 9.84
C ALA A 290 -28.85 12.77 9.94
N GLU A 291 -30.14 12.73 9.63
CA GLU A 291 -31.00 13.92 9.67
C GLU A 291 -31.23 14.42 11.10
N GLN A 292 -31.32 13.51 12.08
CA GLN A 292 -31.45 13.86 13.49
C GLN A 292 -30.18 14.53 14.01
N ALA A 293 -29.00 13.99 13.65
CA ALA A 293 -27.71 14.58 14.01
C ALA A 293 -27.53 15.98 13.39
N ARG A 294 -28.00 16.19 12.16
CA ARG A 294 -28.02 17.51 11.50
C ARG A 294 -28.92 18.51 12.23
N GLN A 295 -30.12 18.10 12.65
CA GLN A 295 -31.03 18.93 13.42
C GLN A 295 -30.44 19.32 14.79
N TYR A 296 -29.67 18.42 15.41
CA TYR A 296 -28.96 18.75 16.65
C TYR A 296 -27.87 19.80 16.43
N ALA A 297 -27.12 19.68 15.33
CA ALA A 297 -26.16 20.70 14.95
C ALA A 297 -26.85 22.05 14.67
N ASP A 298 -28.03 22.06 14.03
CA ASP A 298 -28.81 23.30 13.80
C ASP A 298 -29.20 23.98 15.11
N ALA A 299 -29.65 23.20 16.09
CA ALA A 299 -30.01 23.71 17.42
C ALA A 299 -28.79 24.26 18.18
N LEU A 300 -27.67 23.52 18.17
CA LEU A 300 -26.43 23.94 18.83
C LEU A 300 -25.84 25.19 18.17
N GLU A 301 -25.88 25.30 16.84
CA GLU A 301 -25.43 26.47 16.10
C GLU A 301 -26.26 27.71 16.44
N LYS A 302 -27.58 27.56 16.53
CA LYS A 302 -28.49 28.65 16.92
C LYS A 302 -28.18 29.16 18.33
N ASP A 303 -27.85 28.26 19.25
CA ASP A 303 -27.59 28.61 20.66
C ASP A 303 -26.18 29.16 20.89
N THR A 304 -25.18 28.68 20.14
CA THR A 304 -23.75 28.96 20.40
C THR A 304 -23.06 29.79 19.33
N GLY A 305 -23.69 29.98 18.16
CA GLY A 305 -23.12 30.65 17.00
C GLY A 305 -22.04 29.85 16.27
N VAL A 306 -21.80 28.58 16.65
CA VAL A 306 -20.82 27.70 16.03
C VAL A 306 -21.51 26.44 15.55
N ARG A 307 -21.36 26.13 14.26
CA ARG A 307 -21.78 24.85 13.68
C ARG A 307 -20.89 23.72 14.20
N PRO A 308 -21.38 22.73 14.96
CA PRO A 308 -20.56 21.55 15.28
C PRO A 308 -20.43 20.62 14.06
N VAL A 309 -19.35 19.84 13.99
CA VAL A 309 -19.20 18.73 13.03
C VAL A 309 -20.14 17.60 13.41
N ILE A 310 -20.80 16.99 12.43
CA ILE A 310 -21.86 16.01 12.68
C ILE A 310 -21.29 14.59 12.56
N PHE A 311 -21.52 13.77 13.58
CA PHE A 311 -21.26 12.33 13.54
C PHE A 311 -22.56 11.55 13.79
N PHE A 312 -22.66 10.39 13.16
CA PHE A 312 -23.70 9.42 13.48
C PHE A 312 -23.17 7.99 13.39
N THR A 313 -23.58 7.14 14.32
CA THR A 313 -22.99 5.81 14.50
C THR A 313 -23.98 4.79 15.07
N ASN A 314 -23.72 3.51 14.86
CA ASN A 314 -24.38 2.40 15.57
C ASN A 314 -23.42 1.69 16.56
N GLY A 315 -22.24 2.27 16.81
CA GLY A 315 -21.16 1.69 17.62
C GLY A 315 -20.10 0.93 16.83
N ILE A 316 -20.39 0.55 15.58
CA ILE A 316 -19.44 -0.14 14.67
C ILE A 316 -19.13 0.75 13.47
N ASP A 317 -20.15 1.16 12.74
CA ASP A 317 -20.04 2.10 11.63
C ASP A 317 -20.07 3.53 12.17
N ILE A 318 -19.13 4.35 11.73
CA ILE A 318 -19.05 5.78 12.08
C ILE A 318 -19.10 6.57 10.77
N PHE A 319 -19.97 7.57 10.73
CA PHE A 319 -20.04 8.52 9.63
C PHE A 319 -19.76 9.92 10.15
N LEU A 320 -19.11 10.73 9.31
CA LEU A 320 -18.88 12.15 9.52
C LEU A 320 -19.57 12.94 8.42
N TRP A 321 -20.18 14.05 8.79
CA TRP A 321 -20.78 15.03 7.91
C TRP A 321 -20.30 16.44 8.29
N ASP A 322 -19.54 17.06 7.39
CA ASP A 322 -19.14 18.48 7.49
C ASP A 322 -19.94 19.31 6.48
N ASP A 323 -21.20 19.54 6.82
CA ASP A 323 -22.16 20.23 5.97
C ASP A 323 -21.85 21.73 5.79
N ALA A 324 -21.22 22.38 6.78
CA ALA A 324 -20.75 23.76 6.69
C ALA A 324 -19.81 24.00 5.50
N GLN A 325 -18.99 22.99 5.17
CA GLN A 325 -18.09 23.03 4.01
C GLN A 325 -18.70 22.40 2.76
N LYS A 326 -20.00 22.08 2.77
CA LYS A 326 -20.76 21.45 1.67
C LYS A 326 -20.23 20.07 1.27
N TYR A 327 -19.54 19.37 2.16
CA TYR A 327 -19.16 17.98 1.92
C TYR A 327 -20.35 17.04 2.19
N PRO A 328 -20.57 16.00 1.37
CA PRO A 328 -21.48 14.93 1.71
C PRO A 328 -20.96 14.14 2.93
N TYR A 329 -21.87 13.45 3.62
CA TYR A 329 -21.46 12.55 4.70
C TYR A 329 -20.68 11.35 4.13
N ARG A 330 -19.74 10.82 4.91
CA ARG A 330 -18.87 9.72 4.51
C ARG A 330 -18.53 8.82 5.69
N LYS A 331 -18.25 7.54 5.40
CA LYS A 331 -17.83 6.57 6.41
C LYS A 331 -16.38 6.81 6.81
N ILE A 332 -16.08 6.70 8.10
CA ILE A 332 -14.74 6.79 8.69
C ILE A 332 -14.56 5.68 9.74
N TYR A 333 -13.32 5.41 10.18
CA TYR A 333 -12.99 4.26 11.04
C TYR A 333 -12.63 4.61 12.49
N GLY A 334 -12.87 5.86 12.89
CA GLY A 334 -12.62 6.38 14.22
C GLY A 334 -13.21 7.78 14.38
N PHE A 335 -13.18 8.31 15.61
CA PHE A 335 -13.51 9.72 15.83
C PHE A 335 -12.26 10.58 15.64
N TYR A 336 -12.47 11.82 15.22
CA TYR A 336 -11.41 12.80 15.17
C TYR A 336 -10.95 13.15 16.59
N SER A 337 -9.65 13.40 16.75
CA SER A 337 -9.14 13.98 17.99
C SER A 337 -9.62 15.42 18.16
N LYS A 338 -9.47 15.96 19.38
CA LYS A 338 -9.82 17.36 19.66
C LYS A 338 -9.07 18.36 18.77
N ASP A 339 -7.75 18.22 18.64
CA ASP A 339 -6.93 19.09 17.75
C ASP A 339 -7.38 19.00 16.28
N SER A 340 -7.72 17.79 15.80
CA SER A 340 -8.23 17.60 14.44
C SER A 340 -9.59 18.29 14.23
N LEU A 341 -10.50 18.23 15.22
CA LEU A 341 -11.79 18.92 15.14
C LEU A 341 -11.66 20.44 15.26
N GLU A 342 -10.81 20.94 16.16
CA GLU A 342 -10.51 22.37 16.30
C GLU A 342 -9.94 22.92 14.99
N TYR A 343 -9.01 22.19 14.37
CA TYR A 343 -8.48 22.57 13.08
C TYR A 343 -9.54 22.56 11.98
N LEU A 344 -10.39 21.52 11.90
CA LEU A 344 -11.46 21.43 10.91
C LEU A 344 -12.47 22.59 11.05
N VAL A 345 -12.81 22.98 12.28
CA VAL A 345 -13.67 24.14 12.54
C VAL A 345 -12.95 25.45 12.18
N HIS A 346 -11.67 25.59 12.52
CA HIS A 346 -10.85 26.75 12.16
C HIS A 346 -10.72 26.95 10.64
N GLN A 347 -10.65 25.86 9.87
CA GLN A 347 -10.59 25.95 8.41
C GLN A 347 -11.79 26.71 7.81
N ARG A 348 -12.98 26.65 8.43
CA ARG A 348 -14.17 27.30 7.89
C ARG A 348 -14.03 28.82 7.74
N THR A 349 -13.16 29.45 8.53
CA THR A 349 -12.84 30.88 8.41
C THR A 349 -11.47 31.14 7.77
N GLY A 350 -10.52 30.22 7.89
CA GLY A 350 -9.15 30.37 7.37
C GLY A 350 -8.94 29.93 5.91
N LYS A 351 -9.88 29.17 5.33
CA LYS A 351 -9.76 28.56 4.01
C LYS A 351 -9.98 29.59 2.90
N LYS A 352 -8.95 29.85 2.12
CA LYS A 352 -8.99 30.72 0.93
C LYS A 352 -9.51 29.95 -0.28
N ALA A 353 -10.14 30.65 -1.22
CA ALA A 353 -10.45 30.07 -2.52
C ALA A 353 -9.15 29.68 -3.23
N LEU A 354 -9.03 28.41 -3.64
CA LEU A 354 -7.81 27.90 -4.28
C LEU A 354 -7.49 28.61 -5.60
N ALA A 355 -8.52 29.10 -6.29
CA ALA A 355 -8.37 29.91 -7.49
C ALA A 355 -7.60 31.23 -7.27
N HIS A 356 -7.42 31.67 -6.02
CA HIS A 356 -6.71 32.90 -5.67
C HIS A 356 -5.32 32.64 -5.04
N VAL A 357 -4.89 31.38 -4.95
CA VAL A 357 -3.60 31.01 -4.34
C VAL A 357 -2.69 30.42 -5.39
N GLU A 358 -1.71 31.21 -5.80
CA GLU A 358 -0.91 30.89 -6.97
C GLU A 358 0.24 29.94 -6.65
N PRO A 359 0.55 28.99 -7.54
CA PRO A 359 1.73 28.15 -7.40
C PRO A 359 3.02 28.99 -7.35
N ASP A 360 3.91 28.67 -6.42
CA ASP A 360 5.23 29.29 -6.40
C ASP A 360 6.07 28.80 -7.58
N LEU A 361 6.45 29.75 -8.43
CA LEU A 361 7.23 29.53 -9.65
C LEU A 361 8.66 29.06 -9.36
N ALA A 362 9.19 29.30 -8.15
CA ALA A 362 10.45 28.70 -7.73
C ALA A 362 10.33 27.16 -7.63
N ILE A 363 9.16 26.65 -7.26
CA ILE A 363 8.88 25.22 -7.08
C ILE A 363 8.51 24.56 -8.41
N ALA A 364 7.56 25.13 -9.13
CA ALA A 364 7.06 24.60 -10.40
C ALA A 364 6.93 25.74 -11.42
N ASN A 365 7.68 25.68 -12.51
CA ASN A 365 7.78 26.76 -13.49
C ASN A 365 7.41 26.35 -14.92
N ARG A 366 7.07 25.08 -15.16
CA ARG A 366 6.66 24.60 -16.48
C ARG A 366 5.14 24.67 -16.60
N LEU A 367 4.63 25.06 -17.77
CA LEU A 367 3.18 25.22 -17.98
C LEU A 367 2.37 23.99 -17.59
N TYR A 368 2.80 22.79 -18.00
CA TYR A 368 2.10 21.54 -17.66
C TYR A 368 2.14 21.22 -16.16
N GLN A 369 3.15 21.70 -15.42
CA GLN A 369 3.23 21.53 -13.97
C GLN A 369 2.22 22.46 -13.27
N LEU A 370 2.18 23.72 -13.70
CA LEU A 370 1.22 24.72 -13.22
C LEU A 370 -0.22 24.29 -13.53
N GLU A 371 -0.48 23.84 -14.76
CA GLU A 371 -1.76 23.28 -15.20
C GLU A 371 -2.18 22.10 -14.32
N ALA A 372 -1.26 21.17 -14.02
CA ALA A 372 -1.54 20.04 -13.14
C ALA A 372 -1.93 20.50 -11.73
N VAL A 373 -1.18 21.41 -11.12
CA VAL A 373 -1.51 21.95 -9.78
C VAL A 373 -2.89 22.61 -9.80
N LYS A 374 -3.17 23.44 -10.80
CA LYS A 374 -4.47 24.13 -10.92
C LYS A 374 -5.64 23.20 -11.12
N ARG A 375 -5.51 22.15 -11.95
CA ARG A 375 -6.57 21.14 -12.10
C ARG A 375 -6.89 20.42 -10.80
N VAL A 376 -5.88 20.08 -10.01
CA VAL A 376 -6.10 19.48 -8.68
C VAL A 376 -6.81 20.47 -7.77
N CYS A 377 -6.39 21.73 -7.76
CA CYS A 377 -7.02 22.80 -6.98
C CYS A 377 -8.49 23.05 -7.38
N GLU A 378 -8.80 23.12 -8.66
CA GLU A 378 -10.16 23.26 -9.19
C GLU A 378 -11.03 22.07 -8.78
N ARG A 379 -10.50 20.86 -8.91
CA ARG A 379 -11.17 19.61 -8.51
C ARG A 379 -11.48 19.60 -7.00
N PHE A 380 -10.53 19.97 -6.15
CA PHE A 380 -10.76 20.09 -4.70
C PHE A 380 -11.73 21.23 -4.36
N GLY A 381 -11.68 22.34 -5.10
CA GLY A 381 -12.65 23.42 -5.03
C GLY A 381 -14.09 22.97 -5.35
N GLY A 382 -14.24 21.97 -6.22
CA GLY A 382 -15.51 21.30 -6.53
C GLY A 382 -15.96 20.26 -5.50
N ASN A 383 -15.38 20.24 -4.30
CA ASN A 383 -15.66 19.27 -3.21
C ASN A 383 -15.32 17.81 -3.53
N PHE A 384 -14.59 17.53 -4.60
CA PHE A 384 -13.95 16.22 -4.78
C PHE A 384 -12.80 16.09 -3.78
N ARG A 385 -12.60 14.87 -3.24
CA ARG A 385 -11.54 14.60 -2.25
C ARG A 385 -10.35 13.82 -2.81
N LYS A 386 -10.43 13.39 -4.07
CA LYS A 386 -9.41 12.52 -4.70
C LYS A 386 -9.02 13.02 -6.07
N SER A 387 -7.74 12.88 -6.41
CA SER A 387 -7.20 13.27 -7.72
C SER A 387 -6.06 12.35 -8.18
N LEU A 388 -5.89 12.22 -9.49
CA LEU A 388 -4.82 11.44 -10.12
C LEU A 388 -4.06 12.32 -11.12
N VAL A 389 -2.74 12.41 -10.94
CA VAL A 389 -1.83 13.07 -11.88
C VAL A 389 -0.94 12.02 -12.53
N VAL A 390 -1.05 11.91 -13.86
CA VAL A 390 -0.27 11.01 -14.69
C VAL A 390 0.84 11.80 -15.36
N GLN A 391 2.10 11.47 -15.07
CA GLN A 391 3.25 12.19 -15.61
C GLN A 391 4.40 11.24 -15.91
N ALA A 392 4.96 11.36 -17.12
CA ALA A 392 6.12 10.59 -17.54
C ALA A 392 7.29 10.67 -16.55
N THR A 393 8.13 9.65 -16.54
CA THR A 393 9.30 9.63 -15.65
C THR A 393 10.31 10.68 -16.11
N GLY A 394 10.76 11.53 -15.17
CA GLY A 394 11.70 12.63 -15.45
C GLY A 394 11.06 14.01 -15.68
N THR A 395 9.73 14.13 -15.70
CA THR A 395 9.03 15.42 -15.93
C THR A 395 8.77 16.23 -14.65
N GLY A 396 9.27 15.79 -13.49
CA GLY A 396 9.19 16.56 -12.25
C GLY A 396 7.94 16.33 -11.39
N LYS A 397 7.39 15.12 -11.36
CA LYS A 397 6.27 14.71 -10.47
C LYS A 397 6.40 15.21 -9.03
N THR A 398 7.58 15.05 -8.43
CA THR A 398 7.85 15.48 -7.05
C THR A 398 7.72 17.00 -6.89
N ARG A 399 8.10 17.80 -7.91
CA ARG A 399 7.93 19.26 -7.87
C ARG A 399 6.45 19.66 -7.93
N VAL A 400 5.65 18.99 -8.77
CA VAL A 400 4.19 19.18 -8.81
C VAL A 400 3.56 18.87 -7.47
N ALA A 401 3.97 17.76 -6.84
CA ALA A 401 3.47 17.35 -5.54
C ALA A 401 3.75 18.41 -4.46
N ILE A 402 4.98 18.93 -4.42
CA ILE A 402 5.41 19.92 -3.42
C ILE A 402 4.77 21.28 -3.68
N SER A 403 4.64 21.68 -4.95
CA SER A 403 3.92 22.91 -5.33
C SER A 403 2.46 22.84 -4.90
N LEU A 404 1.81 21.68 -5.08
CA LEU A 404 0.46 21.46 -4.56
C LEU A 404 0.39 21.51 -3.03
N CYS A 405 1.35 20.90 -2.33
CA CYS A 405 1.44 20.96 -0.87
C CYS A 405 1.53 22.42 -0.38
N ASP A 406 2.44 23.20 -0.97
CA ASP A 406 2.63 24.62 -0.66
C ASP A 406 1.34 25.45 -0.90
N VAL A 407 0.71 25.31 -2.07
CA VAL A 407 -0.55 26.01 -2.40
C VAL A 407 -1.63 25.68 -1.37
N LEU A 408 -1.85 24.40 -1.07
CA LEU A 408 -2.91 23.97 -0.15
C LEU A 408 -2.64 24.44 1.29
N MET A 409 -1.38 24.46 1.72
CA MET A 409 -0.99 24.99 3.04
C MET A 409 -1.20 26.51 3.14
N ARG A 410 -0.71 27.29 2.15
CA ARG A 410 -0.90 28.75 2.11
C ARG A 410 -2.37 29.17 1.96
N ALA A 411 -3.18 28.31 1.36
CA ALA A 411 -4.62 28.47 1.24
C ALA A 411 -5.39 28.08 2.52
N GLY A 412 -4.74 27.50 3.53
CA GLY A 412 -5.40 27.05 4.76
C GLY A 412 -6.25 25.79 4.58
N TRP A 413 -6.08 25.03 3.49
CA TRP A 413 -6.79 23.77 3.24
C TRP A 413 -6.13 22.58 3.95
N VAL A 414 -4.84 22.70 4.27
CA VAL A 414 -4.02 21.59 4.77
C VAL A 414 -3.05 22.12 5.83
N LYS A 415 -2.96 21.43 6.97
CA LYS A 415 -1.97 21.66 8.05
C LYS A 415 -0.96 20.52 8.11
N ARG A 416 -1.41 19.27 7.91
CA ARG A 416 -0.63 18.04 8.05
C ARG A 416 -0.69 17.20 6.78
N ILE A 417 0.49 16.89 6.23
CA ILE A 417 0.67 16.18 4.96
C ILE A 417 1.37 14.86 5.21
N LEU A 418 0.84 13.79 4.61
CA LEU A 418 1.50 12.50 4.51
C LEU A 418 1.96 12.25 3.07
N PHE A 419 3.27 12.19 2.87
CA PHE A 419 3.88 11.83 1.60
C PHE A 419 4.34 10.36 1.63
N LEU A 420 3.72 9.52 0.80
CA LEU A 420 3.95 8.08 0.73
C LEU A 420 4.78 7.70 -0.50
N CYS A 421 5.76 6.84 -0.27
CA CYS A 421 6.58 6.26 -1.33
C CYS A 421 6.64 4.73 -1.22
N ASP A 422 6.90 4.06 -2.34
CA ASP A 422 7.15 2.61 -2.35
C ASP A 422 8.46 2.23 -1.63
N ARG A 423 9.50 3.07 -1.79
CA ARG A 423 10.87 2.73 -1.38
C ARG A 423 11.55 3.85 -0.58
N LYS A 424 12.58 3.47 0.20
CA LYS A 424 13.38 4.40 1.01
C LYS A 424 14.08 5.47 0.17
N GLU A 425 14.61 5.11 -0.99
CA GLU A 425 15.32 6.06 -1.87
C GLU A 425 14.39 7.14 -2.45
N LEU A 426 13.20 6.76 -2.91
CA LEU A 426 12.15 7.69 -3.34
C LEU A 426 11.76 8.66 -2.20
N ARG A 427 11.60 8.11 -0.98
CA ARG A 427 11.32 8.91 0.22
C ARG A 427 12.46 9.90 0.53
N ARG A 428 13.74 9.49 0.40
CA ARG A 428 14.90 10.37 0.57
C ARG A 428 14.94 11.47 -0.49
N GLN A 429 14.58 11.16 -1.74
CA GLN A 429 14.46 12.16 -2.81
C GLN A 429 13.39 13.19 -2.49
N ALA A 430 12.18 12.75 -2.11
CA ALA A 430 11.12 13.65 -1.70
C ALA A 430 11.56 14.55 -0.52
N ASP A 431 12.19 13.99 0.52
CA ASP A 431 12.69 14.77 1.66
C ASP A 431 13.70 15.87 1.25
N ARG A 432 14.60 15.57 0.30
CA ARG A 432 15.55 16.57 -0.24
C ARG A 432 14.82 17.72 -0.94
N VAL A 433 13.84 17.41 -1.79
CA VAL A 433 13.08 18.44 -2.52
C VAL A 433 12.21 19.27 -1.56
N PHE A 434 11.62 18.66 -0.54
CA PHE A 434 10.92 19.41 0.52
C PHE A 434 11.84 20.32 1.34
N LYS A 435 13.08 19.91 1.60
CA LYS A 435 14.07 20.76 2.29
C LYS A 435 14.47 21.96 1.44
N GLU A 436 14.60 21.77 0.14
CA GLU A 436 14.95 22.82 -0.81
C GLU A 436 13.83 23.86 -0.95
N PHE A 437 12.60 23.41 -1.22
CA PHE A 437 11.50 24.31 -1.59
C PHE A 437 10.57 24.69 -0.43
N MET A 438 10.57 23.95 0.67
CA MET A 438 9.78 24.25 1.87
C MET A 438 10.65 24.16 3.15
N PRO A 439 11.75 24.93 3.25
CA PRO A 439 12.71 24.83 4.37
C PRO A 439 12.09 25.17 5.73
N GLY A 440 11.10 26.07 5.77
CA GLY A 440 10.45 26.54 7.01
C GLY A 440 9.44 25.57 7.63
N GLU A 441 9.02 24.53 6.91
CA GLU A 441 8.01 23.60 7.42
C GLU A 441 8.64 22.45 8.25
N PRO A 442 8.17 22.20 9.48
CA PRO A 442 8.66 21.11 10.30
C PRO A 442 8.29 19.76 9.68
N ARG A 443 9.31 18.92 9.49
CA ARG A 443 9.21 17.64 8.78
C ARG A 443 9.74 16.47 9.60
N VAL A 444 9.22 15.27 9.34
CA VAL A 444 9.72 14.03 9.94
C VAL A 444 9.61 12.87 8.98
N ILE A 445 10.56 11.96 9.15
CA ILE A 445 10.56 10.66 8.51
C ILE A 445 9.88 9.69 9.46
N VAL A 446 8.79 9.05 9.04
CA VAL A 446 8.07 8.11 9.90
C VAL A 446 8.76 6.75 9.91
N ASP A 447 9.26 6.37 11.07
CA ASP A 447 9.78 5.05 11.40
C ASP A 447 9.35 4.63 12.82
N ALA A 448 9.88 3.51 13.32
CA ALA A 448 9.48 2.97 14.62
C ALA A 448 9.81 3.90 15.81
N SER A 449 10.79 4.79 15.67
CA SER A 449 11.21 5.72 16.73
C SER A 449 10.47 7.05 16.69
N THR A 450 10.06 7.50 15.50
CA THR A 450 9.40 8.79 15.27
C THR A 450 7.88 8.68 15.07
N ALA A 451 7.33 7.46 15.10
CA ALA A 451 5.90 7.19 14.90
C ALA A 451 4.97 7.95 15.87
N ASN A 452 5.49 8.46 17.01
CA ASN A 452 4.74 9.23 18.01
C ASN A 452 4.91 10.75 17.89
N ASP A 453 5.70 11.24 16.93
CA ASP A 453 5.86 12.68 16.71
C ASP A 453 4.53 13.24 16.15
N ARG A 454 4.00 14.29 16.78
CA ARG A 454 2.71 14.92 16.42
C ARG A 454 2.83 16.43 16.15
N ASP A 455 4.00 17.01 16.37
CA ASP A 455 4.27 18.46 16.25
C ASP A 455 4.76 18.87 14.84
N LYS A 456 4.85 17.92 13.90
CA LYS A 456 5.32 18.15 12.54
C LYS A 456 4.17 18.40 11.59
N ARG A 457 4.47 19.00 10.44
CA ARG A 457 3.50 19.28 9.38
C ARG A 457 3.69 18.36 8.17
N ILE A 458 4.92 17.95 7.85
CA ILE A 458 5.21 17.09 6.72
C ILE A 458 5.74 15.73 7.21
N TYR A 459 5.02 14.66 6.91
CA TYR A 459 5.36 13.30 7.29
C TYR A 459 5.73 12.50 6.04
N LEU A 460 6.98 12.04 5.97
CA LEU A 460 7.46 11.24 4.85
C LEU A 460 7.59 9.78 5.28
N ALA A 461 6.92 8.87 4.59
CA ALA A 461 6.91 7.46 4.96
C ALA A 461 6.98 6.55 3.74
N THR A 462 7.53 5.34 3.93
CA THR A 462 7.26 4.25 2.99
C THR A 462 5.96 3.57 3.37
N TYR A 463 5.25 2.97 2.41
CA TYR A 463 4.02 2.22 2.72
C TYR A 463 4.21 1.18 3.84
N PRO A 464 5.26 0.33 3.84
CA PRO A 464 5.46 -0.64 4.92
C PRO A 464 5.75 -0.03 6.29
N ALA A 465 6.38 1.16 6.33
CA ALA A 465 6.65 1.85 7.59
C ALA A 465 5.36 2.42 8.18
N MET A 466 4.57 3.13 7.35
CA MET A 466 3.31 3.73 7.80
C MET A 466 2.29 2.67 8.21
N MET A 467 2.20 1.53 7.51
CA MET A 467 1.29 0.44 7.90
C MET A 467 1.49 -0.09 9.33
N LYS A 468 2.68 0.11 9.92
CA LYS A 468 2.96 -0.35 11.30
C LYS A 468 2.47 0.62 12.36
N ALA A 469 2.15 1.86 11.99
CA ALA A 469 1.90 2.96 12.92
C ALA A 469 0.70 3.84 12.54
N TYR A 470 -0.01 3.58 11.43
CA TYR A 470 -1.09 4.47 10.97
C TYR A 470 -2.21 4.64 12.01
N GLU A 471 -2.50 3.61 12.81
CA GLU A 471 -3.50 3.64 13.90
C GLU A 471 -3.04 4.42 15.14
N ASP A 472 -1.77 4.83 15.22
CA ASP A 472 -1.27 5.70 16.29
C ASP A 472 -1.69 7.17 16.05
N PHE A 473 -2.13 7.51 14.83
CA PHE A 473 -2.69 8.79 14.45
C PHE A 473 -4.22 8.71 14.49
N ASP A 474 -4.94 9.79 14.82
CA ASP A 474 -6.40 9.77 14.64
C ASP A 474 -6.77 9.83 13.15
N VAL A 475 -7.99 9.39 12.81
CA VAL A 475 -8.43 9.32 11.41
C VAL A 475 -8.44 10.67 10.70
N GLY A 476 -8.60 11.78 11.42
CA GLY A 476 -8.56 13.15 10.90
C GLY A 476 -7.19 13.82 11.01
N PHE A 477 -6.14 13.07 11.31
CA PHE A 477 -4.82 13.65 11.56
C PHE A 477 -4.20 14.24 10.28
N PHE A 478 -4.23 13.52 9.16
CA PHE A 478 -3.70 14.05 7.90
C PHE A 478 -4.81 14.75 7.12
N ASP A 479 -4.53 15.95 6.62
CA ASP A 479 -5.46 16.68 5.75
C ASP A 479 -5.22 16.36 4.27
N LEU A 480 -4.00 15.93 3.94
CA LEU A 480 -3.57 15.56 2.59
C LEU A 480 -2.67 14.33 2.60
N ILE A 481 -2.96 13.37 1.72
CA ILE A 481 -2.13 12.21 1.42
C ILE A 481 -1.68 12.31 -0.04
N ILE A 482 -0.36 12.34 -0.24
CA ILE A 482 0.27 12.20 -1.55
C ILE A 482 0.81 10.78 -1.69
N ALA A 483 0.40 10.08 -2.74
CA ALA A 483 0.79 8.71 -3.04
C ALA A 483 1.64 8.66 -4.31
N ASP A 484 2.96 8.54 -4.16
CA ASP A 484 3.89 8.42 -5.29
C ASP A 484 4.04 6.96 -5.74
N GLU A 485 4.08 6.74 -7.06
CA GLU A 485 4.07 5.44 -7.73
C GLU A 485 2.87 4.55 -7.35
N SER A 486 1.67 5.13 -7.45
CA SER A 486 0.42 4.59 -6.91
C SER A 486 -0.13 3.28 -7.52
N HIS A 487 0.60 2.63 -8.42
CA HIS A 487 0.12 1.50 -9.24
C HIS A 487 0.52 0.10 -8.73
N ARG A 488 1.50 -0.06 -7.82
CA ARG A 488 2.08 -1.39 -7.51
C ARG A 488 1.41 -2.18 -6.38
N SER A 489 1.04 -1.55 -5.27
CA SER A 489 0.72 -2.30 -4.02
C SER A 489 -0.43 -1.73 -3.20
N ILE A 490 -1.02 -0.61 -3.61
CA ILE A 490 -2.11 0.02 -2.88
C ILE A 490 -3.35 -0.88 -2.82
N TYR A 491 -3.71 -1.54 -3.93
CA TYR A 491 -4.97 -2.27 -4.09
C TYR A 491 -5.25 -3.42 -3.14
N LYS A 492 -4.21 -4.00 -2.54
CA LYS A 492 -4.39 -5.14 -1.61
C LYS A 492 -3.85 -4.83 -0.24
N LYS A 493 -2.55 -4.56 -0.15
CA LYS A 493 -1.87 -4.49 1.16
C LYS A 493 -2.04 -3.15 1.86
N PHE A 494 -2.19 -2.06 1.10
CA PHE A 494 -2.12 -0.70 1.64
C PHE A 494 -3.42 0.09 1.45
N ARG A 495 -4.50 -0.56 0.98
CA ARG A 495 -5.82 0.07 0.81
C ARG A 495 -6.35 0.60 2.14
N SER A 496 -6.14 -0.16 3.21
CA SER A 496 -6.55 0.18 4.57
C SER A 496 -6.01 1.54 5.01
N LEU A 497 -4.82 1.94 4.53
CA LEU A 497 -4.24 3.25 4.83
C LEU A 497 -5.10 4.41 4.29
N PHE A 498 -5.56 4.31 3.05
CA PHE A 498 -6.40 5.32 2.38
C PHE A 498 -7.85 5.27 2.85
N GLN A 499 -8.30 4.12 3.38
CA GLN A 499 -9.60 4.02 4.03
C GLN A 499 -9.57 4.63 5.44
N TYR A 500 -8.48 4.43 6.19
CA TYR A 500 -8.36 4.86 7.58
C TYR A 500 -8.38 6.39 7.72
N PHE A 501 -7.52 7.07 6.96
CA PHE A 501 -7.36 8.51 7.05
C PHE A 501 -8.41 9.24 6.22
N ASP A 502 -9.12 10.15 6.87
CA ASP A 502 -10.09 11.01 6.22
C ASP A 502 -9.43 12.29 5.68
N ALA A 503 -8.65 12.13 4.60
CA ALA A 503 -7.84 13.17 4.00
C ALA A 503 -8.26 13.49 2.55
N LEU A 504 -7.76 14.60 2.00
CA LEU A 504 -7.63 14.76 0.54
C LEU A 504 -6.56 13.80 0.03
N GLU A 505 -6.76 13.18 -1.13
CA GLU A 505 -5.86 12.17 -1.69
C GLU A 505 -5.40 12.55 -3.10
N VAL A 506 -4.10 12.45 -3.36
CA VAL A 506 -3.51 12.68 -4.69
C VAL A 506 -2.60 11.52 -5.06
N GLY A 507 -2.93 10.83 -6.14
CA GLY A 507 -2.08 9.81 -6.74
C GLY A 507 -1.15 10.41 -7.78
N LEU A 508 0.12 10.04 -7.74
CA LEU A 508 1.12 10.39 -8.76
C LEU A 508 1.62 9.10 -9.40
N THR A 509 1.59 9.02 -10.72
CA THR A 509 2.09 7.83 -11.44
C THR A 509 2.56 8.19 -12.84
N ALA A 510 3.49 7.42 -13.40
CA ALA A 510 3.80 7.49 -14.83
C ALA A 510 2.95 6.54 -15.68
N THR A 511 2.44 5.46 -15.06
CA THR A 511 1.82 4.34 -15.74
C THR A 511 0.59 3.91 -14.93
N PRO A 512 -0.57 4.57 -15.14
CA PRO A 512 -1.80 4.18 -14.45
C PRO A 512 -2.26 2.81 -14.97
N VAL A 513 -2.82 2.00 -14.07
CA VAL A 513 -3.25 0.64 -14.38
C VAL A 513 -4.78 0.60 -14.53
N LYS A 514 -5.27 -0.06 -15.59
CA LYS A 514 -6.70 -0.10 -15.96
C LYS A 514 -7.43 -1.40 -15.58
N PHE A 515 -6.78 -2.32 -14.86
CA PHE A 515 -7.40 -3.60 -14.50
C PHE A 515 -8.57 -3.41 -13.53
N ILE A 516 -9.68 -4.14 -13.73
CA ILE A 516 -10.90 -4.09 -12.89
C ILE A 516 -10.57 -4.27 -11.40
N GLU A 517 -9.66 -5.17 -11.05
CA GLU A 517 -9.25 -5.38 -9.65
C GLU A 517 -8.17 -4.41 -9.13
N ARG A 518 -7.49 -3.67 -10.03
CA ARG A 518 -6.35 -2.79 -9.70
C ARG A 518 -6.42 -1.49 -10.49
N ASN A 519 -7.53 -0.79 -10.35
CA ASN A 519 -7.83 0.39 -11.14
C ASN A 519 -7.29 1.67 -10.49
N THR A 520 -6.24 2.26 -11.09
CA THR A 520 -5.64 3.55 -10.65
C THR A 520 -6.60 4.71 -10.74
N TYR A 521 -7.47 4.69 -11.74
CA TYR A 521 -8.47 5.74 -11.91
C TYR A 521 -9.51 5.66 -10.79
N GLU A 522 -10.12 4.49 -10.58
CA GLU A 522 -11.16 4.31 -9.56
C GLU A 522 -10.68 4.63 -8.14
N LEU A 523 -9.46 4.19 -7.77
CA LEU A 523 -8.87 4.45 -6.45
C LEU A 523 -8.85 5.95 -6.12
N PHE A 524 -8.54 6.78 -7.12
CA PHE A 524 -8.47 8.24 -7.00
C PHE A 524 -9.71 8.95 -7.58
N GLY A 525 -10.83 8.24 -7.71
CA GLY A 525 -12.13 8.80 -8.11
C GLY A 525 -12.19 9.37 -9.52
N CYS A 526 -11.38 8.86 -10.44
CA CYS A 526 -11.32 9.25 -11.84
C CYS A 526 -11.98 8.20 -12.75
N GLU A 527 -12.47 8.61 -13.91
CA GLU A 527 -12.97 7.70 -14.94
C GLU A 527 -11.82 6.99 -15.66
N ASN A 528 -12.09 5.81 -16.24
CA ASN A 528 -11.05 5.00 -16.86
C ASN A 528 -10.40 5.67 -18.05
N GLY A 529 -9.11 5.97 -17.94
CA GLY A 529 -8.36 6.67 -19.00
C GLY A 529 -8.46 8.19 -18.93
N ASP A 530 -9.16 8.74 -17.93
CA ASP A 530 -9.34 10.18 -17.74
C ASP A 530 -8.80 10.62 -16.36
N PRO A 531 -7.48 10.81 -16.22
CA PRO A 531 -6.89 11.29 -14.97
C PRO A 531 -7.17 12.80 -14.81
N THR A 532 -7.03 13.33 -13.59
CA THR A 532 -7.19 14.78 -13.35
C THR A 532 -6.21 15.61 -14.17
N SER A 533 -4.99 15.10 -14.41
CA SER A 533 -4.04 15.70 -15.36
C SER A 533 -3.14 14.63 -15.95
N ALA A 534 -2.78 14.76 -17.22
CA ALA A 534 -1.90 13.85 -17.95
C ALA A 534 -0.80 14.63 -18.69
N PHE A 535 0.44 14.17 -18.55
CA PHE A 535 1.57 14.61 -19.37
C PHE A 535 2.50 13.42 -19.65
N ASP A 536 2.34 12.80 -20.82
CA ASP A 536 2.99 11.53 -21.16
C ASP A 536 4.40 11.72 -21.77
N PHE A 537 5.03 10.60 -22.17
CA PHE A 537 6.38 10.60 -22.70
C PHE A 537 6.45 11.27 -24.08
N GLN A 538 5.45 11.05 -24.93
CA GLN A 538 5.38 11.62 -26.26
C GLN A 538 5.29 13.14 -26.20
N GLN A 539 4.37 13.66 -25.38
CA GLN A 539 4.21 15.10 -25.16
C GLN A 539 5.51 15.72 -24.63
N ALA A 540 6.24 15.01 -23.75
CA ALA A 540 7.50 15.49 -23.19
C ALA A 540 8.65 15.58 -24.20
N ILE A 541 8.72 14.68 -25.20
CA ILE A 541 9.73 14.74 -26.28
C ILE A 541 9.34 15.69 -27.41
N GLU A 542 8.04 15.85 -27.66
CA GLU A 542 7.50 16.72 -28.73
C GLU A 542 7.44 18.20 -28.34
N SER A 543 7.44 18.48 -27.03
CA SER A 543 7.54 19.85 -26.50
C SER A 543 8.78 20.56 -27.04
N LYS A 544 8.70 21.88 -27.21
CA LYS A 544 9.81 22.71 -27.69
C LYS A 544 10.03 23.90 -26.72
N PRO A 545 11.17 23.94 -26.00
CA PRO A 545 12.21 22.90 -25.94
C PRO A 545 11.71 21.57 -25.34
N PRO A 546 12.34 20.44 -25.68
CA PRO A 546 11.93 19.14 -25.16
C PRO A 546 12.20 19.05 -23.66
N TYR A 547 11.32 18.34 -22.95
CA TYR A 547 11.47 18.07 -21.51
C TYR A 547 12.15 16.73 -21.22
N LEU A 548 12.17 15.82 -22.20
CA LEU A 548 12.84 14.52 -22.16
C LEU A 548 13.57 14.25 -23.48
N VAL A 549 14.55 13.35 -23.48
CA VAL A 549 15.21 12.86 -24.69
C VAL A 549 14.56 11.57 -25.22
N PRO A 550 14.52 11.38 -26.55
CA PRO A 550 14.12 10.12 -27.17
C PRO A 550 15.17 9.01 -26.98
N PHE A 551 14.84 7.80 -27.43
CA PHE A 551 15.75 6.66 -27.43
C PHE A 551 15.78 5.91 -28.77
N ARG A 552 16.89 5.20 -29.00
CA ARG A 552 17.01 4.17 -30.03
C ARG A 552 17.14 2.79 -29.38
N VAL A 553 16.70 1.76 -30.10
CA VAL A 553 16.81 0.37 -29.65
C VAL A 553 17.79 -0.36 -30.54
N MET A 554 18.80 -0.97 -29.94
CA MET A 554 19.64 -1.98 -30.57
C MET A 554 19.13 -3.34 -30.09
N GLN A 555 18.39 -4.03 -30.95
CA GLN A 555 18.01 -5.41 -30.70
C GLN A 555 19.20 -6.29 -31.03
N VAL A 556 19.66 -7.03 -30.02
CA VAL A 556 20.76 -7.98 -30.14
C VAL A 556 20.21 -9.32 -29.72
N SER A 557 20.36 -10.34 -30.55
CA SER A 557 19.84 -11.65 -30.23
C SER A 557 20.82 -12.73 -30.66
N THR A 558 21.10 -13.66 -29.77
CA THR A 558 21.91 -14.85 -30.03
C THR A 558 21.02 -16.07 -30.32
N GLN A 559 21.58 -17.13 -30.89
CA GLN A 559 20.82 -18.34 -31.21
C GLN A 559 20.27 -18.99 -29.94
N PHE A 560 21.09 -19.19 -28.92
CA PHE A 560 20.64 -19.83 -27.67
C PHE A 560 19.57 -19.01 -26.94
N SER A 561 19.63 -17.68 -27.02
CA SER A 561 18.59 -16.83 -26.43
C SER A 561 17.23 -16.96 -27.14
N ARG A 562 17.19 -17.34 -28.42
CA ARG A 562 15.94 -17.50 -29.19
C ARG A 562 15.38 -18.90 -29.06
N ASP A 563 16.22 -19.89 -29.32
CA ASP A 563 15.80 -21.25 -29.63
C ASP A 563 15.93 -22.20 -28.42
N GLY A 564 16.61 -21.75 -27.36
CA GLY A 564 16.97 -22.57 -26.21
C GLY A 564 18.39 -23.13 -26.34
N PHE A 565 18.84 -23.81 -25.29
CA PHE A 565 20.16 -24.46 -25.24
C PHE A 565 19.95 -25.97 -25.30
N LYS A 566 19.96 -26.50 -26.53
CA LYS A 566 19.57 -27.88 -26.82
C LYS A 566 20.66 -28.62 -27.56
N TYR A 567 21.14 -29.72 -26.98
CA TYR A 567 22.20 -30.54 -27.58
C TYR A 567 21.87 -30.98 -29.02
N THR A 568 20.61 -31.33 -29.28
CA THR A 568 20.14 -31.79 -30.60
C THR A 568 20.15 -30.71 -31.69
N GLN A 569 20.26 -29.44 -31.32
CA GLN A 569 20.26 -28.30 -32.22
C GLN A 569 21.64 -27.63 -32.35
N MET A 570 22.65 -28.16 -31.67
CA MET A 570 24.02 -27.66 -31.69
C MET A 570 24.81 -28.17 -32.91
N SER A 571 25.77 -27.37 -33.35
CA SER A 571 26.80 -27.79 -34.29
C SER A 571 27.73 -28.84 -33.66
N ALA A 572 28.47 -29.58 -34.49
CA ALA A 572 29.41 -30.59 -33.99
C ALA A 572 30.49 -29.97 -33.06
N GLU A 573 30.94 -28.76 -33.36
CA GLU A 573 31.93 -28.03 -32.54
C GLU A 573 31.32 -27.57 -31.20
N GLN A 574 30.07 -27.11 -31.19
CA GLN A 574 29.35 -26.77 -29.96
C GLN A 574 29.11 -27.99 -29.07
N GLN A 575 28.81 -29.15 -29.67
CA GLN A 575 28.66 -30.42 -28.95
C GLN A 575 29.96 -30.83 -28.27
N GLU A 576 31.09 -30.77 -28.99
CA GLU A 576 32.42 -31.07 -28.42
C GLU A 576 32.77 -30.14 -27.25
N GLN A 577 32.53 -28.83 -27.41
CA GLN A 577 32.75 -27.84 -26.34
C GLN A 577 31.92 -28.14 -25.08
N LEU A 578 30.68 -28.63 -25.25
CA LEU A 578 29.81 -28.98 -24.13
C LEU A 578 30.20 -30.31 -23.49
N GLU A 579 30.57 -31.32 -24.28
CA GLU A 579 31.03 -32.63 -23.80
C GLU A 579 32.32 -32.53 -22.97
N ASP A 580 33.21 -31.58 -23.28
CA ASP A 580 34.40 -31.28 -22.48
C ASP A 580 34.08 -30.66 -21.10
N GLN A 581 32.92 -30.03 -20.97
CA GLN A 581 32.51 -29.30 -19.75
C GLN A 581 31.50 -30.10 -18.91
N ASP A 582 30.69 -30.97 -19.53
CA ASP A 582 29.68 -31.79 -18.89
C ASP A 582 29.72 -33.27 -19.35
N PRO A 583 30.04 -34.21 -18.45
CA PRO A 583 29.92 -35.64 -18.72
C PRO A 583 28.50 -36.11 -19.09
N GLN A 584 27.46 -35.29 -18.88
CA GLN A 584 26.07 -35.54 -19.25
C GLN A 584 25.55 -34.63 -20.38
N ALA A 585 26.43 -34.00 -21.17
CA ALA A 585 26.09 -33.06 -22.25
C ALA A 585 24.92 -33.49 -23.15
N GLN A 586 24.83 -34.77 -23.49
CA GLN A 586 23.80 -35.33 -24.38
C GLN A 586 22.37 -35.28 -23.79
N ALA A 587 22.25 -35.09 -22.47
CA ALA A 587 20.97 -34.93 -21.76
C ALA A 587 20.60 -33.44 -21.55
N VAL A 588 21.43 -32.50 -22.02
CA VAL A 588 21.22 -31.06 -21.86
C VAL A 588 20.22 -30.56 -22.91
N ASP A 589 19.00 -30.30 -22.46
CA ASP A 589 17.94 -29.68 -23.26
C ASP A 589 17.16 -28.68 -22.39
N TYR A 590 17.42 -27.39 -22.62
CA TYR A 590 16.75 -26.30 -21.93
C TYR A 590 16.01 -25.41 -22.93
N ASP A 591 14.70 -25.25 -22.74
CA ASP A 591 13.93 -24.25 -23.47
C ASP A 591 14.36 -22.83 -23.10
N SER A 592 14.17 -21.88 -24.02
CA SER A 592 14.54 -20.46 -23.82
C SER A 592 13.89 -19.83 -22.58
N GLU A 593 12.74 -20.33 -22.15
CA GLU A 593 12.03 -19.90 -20.94
C GLU A 593 12.58 -20.46 -19.62
N ASP A 594 13.44 -21.49 -19.68
CA ASP A 594 14.04 -22.15 -18.51
C ASP A 594 15.55 -21.93 -18.39
N LEU A 595 16.20 -21.39 -19.42
CA LEU A 595 17.61 -20.98 -19.38
C LEU A 595 17.91 -20.11 -18.17
N ASP A 596 16.99 -19.22 -17.78
CA ASP A 596 17.16 -18.26 -16.69
C ASP A 596 17.23 -18.87 -15.28
N LYS A 597 16.80 -20.13 -15.09
CA LYS A 597 16.78 -20.79 -13.77
C LYS A 597 17.95 -21.72 -13.53
N TYR A 598 18.46 -22.35 -14.59
CA TYR A 598 19.36 -23.50 -14.45
C TYR A 598 20.70 -23.33 -15.18
N PHE A 599 20.84 -22.34 -16.06
CA PHE A 599 21.92 -22.31 -17.04
C PHE A 599 22.43 -20.89 -17.35
N PHE A 600 23.74 -20.67 -17.39
CA PHE A 600 24.37 -19.47 -17.96
C PHE A 600 25.41 -19.85 -19.00
N ASN A 601 25.43 -19.16 -20.15
CA ASN A 601 26.49 -19.31 -21.14
C ASN A 601 27.41 -18.08 -21.15
N LYS A 602 28.72 -18.29 -21.05
CA LYS A 602 29.71 -17.21 -21.11
C LYS A 602 29.65 -16.49 -22.44
N ASP A 603 29.58 -17.19 -23.57
CA ASP A 603 29.65 -16.56 -24.89
C ASP A 603 28.44 -15.66 -25.18
N THR A 604 27.24 -16.09 -24.79
CA THR A 604 26.04 -15.24 -24.79
C THR A 604 26.24 -13.97 -23.94
N THR A 605 26.88 -14.09 -22.77
CA THR A 605 27.20 -12.96 -21.90
C THR A 605 28.28 -12.05 -22.52
N ARG A 606 29.26 -12.61 -23.25
CA ARG A 606 30.24 -11.81 -24.01
C ARG A 606 29.55 -10.99 -25.09
N ALA A 607 28.56 -11.55 -25.79
CA ALA A 607 27.78 -10.81 -26.78
C ALA A 607 27.04 -9.61 -26.16
N ILE A 608 26.49 -9.77 -24.95
CA ILE A 608 25.89 -8.66 -24.18
C ILE A 608 26.91 -7.55 -23.97
N TRP A 609 28.09 -7.88 -23.45
CA TRP A 609 29.10 -6.87 -23.16
C TRP A 609 29.70 -6.23 -24.41
N ARG A 610 30.02 -7.01 -25.44
CA ARG A 610 30.51 -6.49 -26.73
C ARG A 610 29.53 -5.50 -27.33
N SER A 611 28.23 -5.81 -27.32
CA SER A 611 27.21 -4.89 -27.83
C SER A 611 27.25 -3.52 -27.14
N LEU A 612 27.36 -3.48 -25.81
CA LEU A 612 27.45 -2.24 -25.05
C LEU A 612 28.79 -1.54 -25.30
N MET A 613 29.91 -2.25 -25.22
CA MET A 613 31.24 -1.66 -25.27
C MET A 613 31.62 -1.15 -26.66
N GLU A 614 31.14 -1.81 -27.72
CA GLU A 614 31.40 -1.43 -29.11
C GLU A 614 30.34 -0.43 -29.63
N GLY A 615 29.06 -0.66 -29.31
CA GLY A 615 27.94 0.11 -29.85
C GLY A 615 27.38 1.19 -28.91
N GLY A 616 27.81 1.25 -27.66
CA GLY A 616 27.31 2.19 -26.64
C GLY A 616 27.63 3.64 -26.95
N ILE A 617 26.74 4.54 -26.52
CA ILE A 617 27.05 5.97 -26.48
C ILE A 617 28.19 6.18 -25.49
N ARG A 618 29.22 6.90 -25.94
CA ARG A 618 30.47 7.11 -25.21
C ARG A 618 30.49 8.44 -24.48
N GLU A 619 31.35 8.57 -23.48
CA GLU A 619 31.59 9.83 -22.78
C GLU A 619 32.26 10.88 -23.69
N ALA A 620 32.43 12.11 -23.19
CA ALA A 620 32.93 13.25 -23.97
C ALA A 620 34.28 13.00 -24.67
N THR A 621 35.17 12.20 -24.08
CA THR A 621 36.49 11.86 -24.65
C THR A 621 36.42 10.80 -25.75
N GLY A 622 35.31 10.05 -25.82
CA GLY A 622 35.18 8.84 -26.65
C GLY A 622 35.96 7.63 -26.13
N GLN A 623 36.72 7.76 -25.03
CA GLN A 623 37.57 6.68 -24.52
C GLN A 623 36.73 5.54 -23.90
N HIS A 624 35.75 5.90 -23.07
CA HIS A 624 34.90 4.95 -22.36
C HIS A 624 33.43 5.06 -22.79
N VAL A 625 32.68 3.98 -22.57
CA VAL A 625 31.22 4.05 -22.65
C VAL A 625 30.70 5.04 -21.61
N GLY A 626 29.64 5.78 -21.92
CA GLY A 626 29.00 6.65 -20.94
C GLY A 626 28.30 5.84 -19.83
N LYS A 627 27.79 6.53 -18.81
CA LYS A 627 27.10 5.86 -17.69
C LYS A 627 25.98 4.95 -18.19
N SER A 628 26.00 3.71 -17.72
CA SER A 628 25.20 2.61 -18.25
C SER A 628 24.55 1.79 -17.13
N ILE A 629 23.30 1.38 -17.32
CA ILE A 629 22.59 0.48 -16.39
C ILE A 629 22.31 -0.85 -17.09
N VAL A 630 22.74 -1.95 -16.48
CA VAL A 630 22.48 -3.32 -16.95
C VAL A 630 21.45 -3.97 -16.04
N PHE A 631 20.29 -4.37 -16.59
CA PHE A 631 19.20 -4.96 -15.83
C PHE A 631 19.31 -6.48 -15.84
N ALA A 632 19.82 -7.03 -14.74
CA ALA A 632 20.00 -8.46 -14.55
C ALA A 632 18.75 -9.16 -14.01
N ARG A 633 18.70 -10.48 -14.22
CA ARG A 633 17.56 -11.36 -13.90
C ARG A 633 17.49 -11.69 -12.41
N SER A 634 18.65 -11.97 -11.83
CA SER A 634 18.85 -12.40 -10.45
C SER A 634 20.23 -11.95 -9.98
N HIS A 635 20.47 -12.03 -8.67
CA HIS A 635 21.80 -11.74 -8.10
C HIS A 635 22.88 -12.61 -8.76
N LEU A 636 22.65 -13.92 -8.90
CA LEU A 636 23.61 -14.84 -9.52
C LEU A 636 23.92 -14.45 -10.98
N HIS A 637 22.91 -14.04 -11.74
CA HIS A 637 23.15 -13.55 -13.10
C HIS A 637 23.92 -12.23 -13.11
N ALA A 638 23.66 -11.32 -12.15
CA ALA A 638 24.41 -10.07 -12.03
C ALA A 638 25.89 -10.30 -11.70
N VAL A 639 26.18 -11.26 -10.81
CA VAL A 639 27.55 -11.69 -10.49
C VAL A 639 28.21 -12.31 -11.72
N HIS A 640 27.54 -13.22 -12.43
CA HIS A 640 28.06 -13.81 -13.67
C HIS A 640 28.39 -12.75 -14.73
N LEU A 641 27.50 -11.76 -14.92
CA LEU A 641 27.75 -10.61 -15.80
C LEU A 641 29.03 -9.86 -15.40
N ALA A 642 29.22 -9.57 -14.11
CA ALA A 642 30.39 -8.86 -13.60
C ALA A 642 31.69 -9.67 -13.75
N GLU A 643 31.63 -10.99 -13.55
CA GLU A 643 32.76 -11.90 -13.74
C GLU A 643 33.21 -11.94 -15.19
N VAL A 644 32.28 -12.14 -16.13
CA VAL A 644 32.57 -12.15 -17.58
C VAL A 644 33.07 -10.78 -18.05
N PHE A 645 32.54 -9.68 -17.49
CA PHE A 645 33.07 -8.33 -17.77
C PHE A 645 34.53 -8.22 -17.36
N SER A 646 34.88 -8.70 -16.16
CA SER A 646 36.25 -8.63 -15.63
C SER A 646 37.22 -9.51 -16.43
N GLU A 647 36.74 -10.65 -16.94
CA GLU A 647 37.50 -11.53 -17.84
C GLU A 647 37.79 -10.85 -19.19
N LEU A 648 36.78 -10.21 -19.80
CA LEU A 648 36.91 -9.56 -21.11
C LEU A 648 37.67 -8.23 -21.07
N TYR A 649 37.51 -7.46 -19.99
CA TYR A 649 37.96 -6.08 -19.90
C TYR A 649 38.77 -5.82 -18.62
N PRO A 650 39.83 -6.60 -18.33
CA PRO A 650 40.56 -6.54 -17.05
C PRO A 650 41.22 -5.17 -16.79
N HIS A 651 41.54 -4.42 -17.85
CA HIS A 651 42.17 -3.11 -17.77
C HIS A 651 41.29 -2.01 -17.16
N TYR A 652 39.96 -2.20 -17.10
CA TYR A 652 39.04 -1.27 -16.44
C TYR A 652 39.00 -1.45 -14.92
N GLY A 653 39.46 -2.60 -14.41
CA GLY A 653 39.33 -2.97 -13.00
C GLY A 653 37.87 -3.13 -12.53
N SER A 654 37.71 -3.57 -11.28
CA SER A 654 36.38 -3.85 -10.72
C SER A 654 35.60 -2.60 -10.29
N ALA A 655 36.23 -1.42 -10.23
CA ALA A 655 35.55 -0.19 -9.83
C ALA A 655 34.64 0.36 -10.95
N PHE A 656 34.99 0.11 -12.21
CA PHE A 656 34.26 0.60 -13.39
C PHE A 656 32.87 -0.04 -13.55
N CYS A 657 32.75 -1.34 -13.22
CA CYS A 657 31.53 -2.12 -13.36
C CYS A 657 31.19 -2.83 -12.03
N ARG A 658 30.04 -2.49 -11.43
CA ARG A 658 29.63 -3.03 -10.12
C ARG A 658 28.20 -3.55 -10.11
N VAL A 659 28.00 -4.63 -9.34
CA VAL A 659 26.68 -5.13 -8.98
C VAL A 659 26.08 -4.26 -7.87
N ILE A 660 24.84 -3.82 -8.07
CA ILE A 660 24.06 -3.02 -7.13
C ILE A 660 22.70 -3.71 -6.96
N ASP A 661 22.59 -4.54 -5.92
CA ASP A 661 21.33 -5.19 -5.56
C ASP A 661 21.15 -5.34 -4.04
N ASN A 662 20.06 -6.00 -3.62
CA ASN A 662 19.70 -6.12 -2.22
C ASN A 662 20.60 -7.05 -1.40
N GLN A 663 21.51 -7.82 -2.03
CA GLN A 663 22.49 -8.65 -1.34
C GLN A 663 23.78 -7.89 -1.06
N GLU A 664 24.00 -6.76 -1.72
CA GLU A 664 25.15 -5.88 -1.50
C GLU A 664 24.93 -5.01 -0.24
N ALA A 665 25.74 -5.26 0.80
CA ALA A 665 25.63 -4.58 2.08
C ALA A 665 25.80 -3.05 1.98
N LYS A 666 26.54 -2.58 0.97
CA LYS A 666 26.78 -1.16 0.70
C LYS A 666 26.05 -0.63 -0.53
N ALA A 667 24.93 -1.24 -0.93
CA ALA A 667 24.17 -0.84 -2.11
C ALA A 667 23.80 0.65 -2.14
N ASP A 668 23.41 1.23 -0.99
CA ASP A 668 23.11 2.66 -0.86
C ASP A 668 24.32 3.54 -1.23
N GLN A 669 25.54 3.16 -0.81
CA GLN A 669 26.76 3.90 -1.14
C GLN A 669 27.10 3.77 -2.63
N LEU A 670 26.98 2.57 -3.21
CA LEU A 670 27.25 2.36 -4.64
C LEU A 670 26.26 3.12 -5.53
N ILE A 671 25.03 3.29 -5.08
CA ILE A 671 24.04 4.14 -5.74
C ILE A 671 24.51 5.61 -5.76
N ASP A 672 25.01 6.10 -4.64
CA ASP A 672 25.51 7.47 -4.54
C ASP A 672 26.83 7.67 -5.32
N ASP A 673 27.70 6.66 -5.34
CA ASP A 673 28.90 6.60 -6.17
C ASP A 673 28.52 6.66 -7.66
N PHE A 674 27.52 5.88 -8.10
CA PHE A 674 27.05 5.88 -9.49
C PHE A 674 26.39 7.20 -9.89
N LYS A 675 25.70 7.89 -8.98
CA LYS A 675 25.14 9.23 -9.22
C LYS A 675 26.22 10.31 -9.36
N SER A 676 27.40 10.10 -8.78
CA SER A 676 28.46 11.09 -8.79
C SER A 676 29.09 11.19 -10.19
N PRO A 677 29.18 12.40 -10.78
CA PRO A 677 29.77 12.58 -12.11
C PRO A 677 31.27 12.23 -12.17
N ASN A 678 31.97 12.38 -11.04
CA ASN A 678 33.43 12.24 -10.94
C ASN A 678 33.89 10.89 -10.40
N ASN A 679 32.97 9.92 -10.27
CA ASN A 679 33.31 8.59 -9.77
C ASN A 679 33.64 7.64 -10.94
N GLU A 680 34.57 6.72 -10.72
CA GLU A 680 35.00 5.71 -11.70
C GLU A 680 33.87 4.73 -12.08
N LEU A 681 32.86 4.57 -11.20
CA LEU A 681 31.71 3.69 -11.43
C LEU A 681 30.85 4.20 -12.61
N THR A 682 30.96 3.47 -13.72
CA THR A 682 30.35 3.82 -15.01
C THR A 682 29.25 2.84 -15.41
N ILE A 683 29.41 1.56 -15.07
CA ILE A 683 28.43 0.50 -15.38
C ILE A 683 27.86 -0.05 -14.07
N ALA A 684 26.54 0.07 -13.90
CA ALA A 684 25.82 -0.48 -12.77
C ALA A 684 24.96 -1.68 -13.20
N ILE A 685 25.25 -2.87 -12.68
CA ILE A 685 24.45 -4.07 -12.90
C ILE A 685 23.43 -4.18 -11.76
N SER A 686 22.14 -4.11 -12.08
CA SER A 686 21.07 -4.02 -11.10
C SER A 686 20.07 -5.15 -11.20
N VAL A 687 19.61 -5.60 -10.02
CA VAL A 687 18.46 -6.48 -9.85
C VAL A 687 17.39 -5.75 -9.04
N ASP A 688 16.34 -5.28 -9.72
CA ASP A 688 15.18 -4.56 -9.17
C ASP A 688 15.48 -3.23 -8.44
N MET A 689 16.72 -2.91 -8.06
CA MET A 689 17.09 -1.73 -7.27
C MET A 689 17.08 -0.45 -8.10
N LEU A 690 17.70 -0.45 -9.28
CA LEU A 690 17.76 0.69 -10.20
C LEU A 690 16.59 0.76 -11.19
N ASP A 691 15.72 -0.25 -11.18
CA ASP A 691 14.53 -0.33 -12.07
C ASP A 691 13.56 0.84 -11.82
N THR A 692 13.50 1.38 -10.60
CA THR A 692 12.63 2.51 -10.23
C THR A 692 13.34 3.52 -9.33
N GLY A 693 12.94 4.78 -9.44
CA GLY A 693 13.21 5.79 -8.40
C GLY A 693 14.66 6.24 -8.22
N ILE A 694 15.58 5.98 -9.17
CA ILE A 694 16.91 6.61 -9.18
C ILE A 694 16.99 7.78 -10.18
N ASP A 695 17.73 8.82 -9.82
CA ASP A 695 17.89 10.04 -10.61
C ASP A 695 19.37 10.22 -11.02
N VAL A 696 19.70 9.84 -12.26
CA VAL A 696 21.05 9.98 -12.86
C VAL A 696 20.90 10.52 -14.29
N PRO A 697 20.90 11.85 -14.49
CA PRO A 697 20.70 12.45 -15.82
C PRO A 697 21.75 12.04 -16.88
N GLU A 698 22.94 11.65 -16.41
CA GLU A 698 24.11 11.28 -17.22
C GLU A 698 24.03 9.88 -17.84
N VAL A 699 23.03 9.06 -17.47
CA VAL A 699 22.84 7.73 -18.05
C VAL A 699 22.48 7.85 -19.53
N VAL A 700 23.27 7.22 -20.40
CA VAL A 700 23.10 7.25 -21.87
C VAL A 700 22.89 5.87 -22.49
N ASN A 701 23.13 4.79 -21.73
CA ASN A 701 22.88 3.43 -22.20
C ASN A 701 22.08 2.61 -21.17
N LEU A 702 21.11 1.84 -21.64
CA LEU A 702 20.37 0.86 -20.87
C LEU A 702 20.51 -0.53 -21.51
N VAL A 703 20.81 -1.57 -20.73
CA VAL A 703 20.96 -2.93 -21.24
C VAL A 703 19.93 -3.85 -20.60
N PHE A 704 19.00 -4.37 -21.41
CA PHE A 704 17.96 -5.28 -20.98
C PHE A 704 18.45 -6.73 -21.12
N ALA A 705 19.19 -7.21 -20.10
CA ALA A 705 19.70 -8.58 -20.02
C ALA A 705 18.69 -9.56 -19.41
N LYS A 706 17.39 -9.21 -19.43
CA LYS A 706 16.30 -10.00 -18.86
C LYS A 706 15.01 -9.87 -19.66
N PRO A 707 14.13 -10.90 -19.62
CA PRO A 707 12.76 -10.76 -20.09
C PRO A 707 11.94 -9.87 -19.14
N ILE A 708 11.12 -8.99 -19.71
CA ILE A 708 10.28 -8.04 -18.99
C ILE A 708 8.82 -8.32 -19.33
N LYS A 709 8.06 -8.83 -18.35
CA LYS A 709 6.63 -9.17 -18.54
C LYS A 709 5.66 -8.08 -18.08
N SER A 710 6.16 -7.05 -17.39
CA SER A 710 5.33 -5.96 -16.83
C SER A 710 5.53 -4.67 -17.61
N TYR A 711 4.46 -4.17 -18.23
CA TYR A 711 4.44 -2.91 -18.97
C TYR A 711 4.90 -1.72 -18.11
N VAL A 712 4.51 -1.73 -16.83
CA VAL A 712 4.91 -0.70 -15.88
C VAL A 712 6.42 -0.74 -15.59
N LYS A 713 6.98 -1.93 -15.31
CA LYS A 713 8.44 -2.08 -15.10
C LYS A 713 9.21 -1.67 -16.35
N PHE A 714 8.73 -2.05 -17.53
CA PHE A 714 9.32 -1.71 -18.81
C PHE A 714 9.50 -0.19 -18.98
N TRP A 715 8.42 0.58 -18.82
CA TRP A 715 8.49 2.05 -18.91
C TRP A 715 9.28 2.72 -17.79
N GLN A 716 9.29 2.13 -16.58
CA GLN A 716 10.10 2.65 -15.48
C GLN A 716 11.61 2.46 -15.71
N MET A 717 12.00 1.35 -16.35
CA MET A 717 13.36 1.08 -16.78
C MET A 717 13.78 2.04 -17.89
N ILE A 718 12.96 2.22 -18.93
CA ILE A 718 13.20 3.20 -20.02
C ILE A 718 13.37 4.61 -19.43
N GLY A 719 12.53 4.99 -18.47
CA GLY A 719 12.58 6.28 -17.78
C GLY A 719 13.89 6.59 -17.05
N ARG A 720 14.83 5.64 -16.93
CA ARG A 720 16.19 5.91 -16.41
C ARG A 720 17.04 6.70 -17.41
N GLY A 721 16.82 6.53 -18.72
CA GLY A 721 17.59 7.19 -19.78
C GLY A 721 17.00 8.50 -20.29
N THR A 722 15.74 8.83 -19.98
CA THR A 722 14.99 9.91 -20.65
C THR A 722 15.38 11.34 -20.24
N ARG A 723 16.20 11.51 -19.20
CA ARG A 723 16.50 12.83 -18.63
C ARG A 723 17.47 13.62 -19.49
N LEU A 724 17.24 14.93 -19.57
CA LEU A 724 18.14 15.90 -20.21
C LEU A 724 19.40 16.10 -19.37
N ARG A 725 20.53 16.32 -20.03
CA ARG A 725 21.79 16.72 -19.40
C ARG A 725 22.56 17.65 -20.33
N LYS A 726 22.70 18.91 -19.92
CA LYS A 726 23.49 19.89 -20.67
C LYS A 726 24.98 19.59 -20.57
N ASP A 727 25.71 19.92 -21.63
CA ASP A 727 27.17 19.81 -21.73
C ASP A 727 27.73 18.40 -21.43
N LEU A 728 26.90 17.35 -21.57
CA LEU A 728 27.30 15.98 -21.22
C LEU A 728 28.50 15.49 -22.04
N PHE A 729 28.55 15.86 -23.32
CA PHE A 729 29.60 15.46 -24.25
C PHE A 729 30.62 16.58 -24.49
N GLY A 730 30.70 17.53 -23.56
CA GLY A 730 31.54 18.72 -23.63
C GLY A 730 30.75 20.01 -23.83
N PRO A 731 31.41 21.19 -23.76
CA PRO A 731 30.73 22.48 -23.84
C PRO A 731 29.87 22.63 -25.11
N GLY A 732 28.58 22.94 -24.93
CA GLY A 732 27.58 23.08 -25.99
C GLY A 732 27.08 21.77 -26.59
N LYS A 733 27.53 20.61 -26.09
CA LYS A 733 27.12 19.28 -26.57
C LYS A 733 26.25 18.58 -25.53
N ASP A 734 24.97 18.90 -25.58
CA ASP A 734 23.95 18.35 -24.70
C ASP A 734 23.64 16.89 -25.05
N LYS A 735 23.06 16.18 -24.08
CA LYS A 735 22.43 14.88 -24.31
C LYS A 735 21.17 15.04 -25.15
N THR A 736 21.15 14.43 -26.33
CA THR A 736 20.01 14.48 -27.27
C THR A 736 19.23 13.17 -27.38
N GLU A 737 19.84 12.04 -27.01
CA GLU A 737 19.21 10.71 -27.04
C GLU A 737 19.89 9.77 -26.03
N PHE A 738 19.35 8.55 -25.89
CA PHE A 738 20.01 7.43 -25.22
C PHE A 738 19.76 6.12 -25.98
N LEU A 739 20.59 5.11 -25.72
CA LEU A 739 20.53 3.82 -26.42
C LEU A 739 20.03 2.71 -25.49
N ILE A 740 19.16 1.84 -25.99
CA ILE A 740 18.68 0.66 -25.27
C ILE A 740 19.13 -0.59 -26.02
N PHE A 741 19.87 -1.46 -25.34
CA PHE A 741 20.28 -2.77 -25.84
C PHE A 741 19.27 -3.82 -25.37
N ASP A 742 18.46 -4.31 -26.29
CA ASP A 742 17.44 -5.32 -25.98
C ASP A 742 17.94 -6.71 -26.38
N HIS A 743 18.34 -7.49 -25.37
CA HIS A 743 18.85 -8.86 -25.55
C HIS A 743 17.76 -9.94 -25.50
N TRP A 744 16.51 -9.54 -25.23
CA TRP A 744 15.41 -10.45 -24.90
C TRP A 744 14.14 -10.19 -25.69
N GLN A 745 14.22 -9.41 -26.77
CA GLN A 745 13.08 -9.05 -27.63
C GLN A 745 11.90 -8.46 -26.83
N ASN A 746 12.20 -7.71 -25.78
CA ASN A 746 11.22 -7.04 -24.94
C ASN A 746 10.35 -6.07 -25.75
N PHE A 747 10.95 -5.31 -26.68
CA PHE A 747 10.20 -4.36 -27.51
C PHE A 747 9.20 -5.08 -28.43
N TRP A 748 9.64 -6.14 -29.11
CA TRP A 748 8.75 -6.97 -29.90
C TRP A 748 7.64 -7.62 -29.06
N PHE A 749 7.95 -8.08 -27.84
CA PHE A 749 6.94 -8.61 -26.93
C PHE A 749 5.85 -7.59 -26.62
N PHE A 750 6.20 -6.34 -26.30
CA PHE A 750 5.22 -5.30 -25.98
C PHE A 750 4.49 -4.73 -27.20
N ASP A 751 5.08 -4.81 -28.39
CA ASP A 751 4.49 -4.34 -29.65
C ASP A 751 3.51 -5.37 -30.25
N GLU A 752 3.91 -6.66 -30.32
CA GLU A 752 3.22 -7.69 -31.11
C GLU A 752 2.48 -8.74 -30.26
N LYS A 753 3.03 -9.11 -29.09
CA LYS A 753 2.49 -10.21 -28.26
C LYS A 753 1.69 -9.75 -27.05
N TYR A 754 1.99 -8.58 -26.53
CA TYR A 754 1.42 -8.12 -25.27
C TYR A 754 -0.06 -7.85 -25.41
N LYS A 755 -0.85 -8.72 -24.79
CA LYS A 755 -2.23 -8.43 -24.45
C LYS A 755 -2.22 -8.06 -22.97
N GLU A 756 -2.83 -6.93 -22.63
CA GLU A 756 -2.95 -6.46 -21.26
C GLU A 756 -3.75 -7.49 -20.44
N ALA A 757 -3.02 -8.47 -19.88
CA ALA A 757 -3.61 -9.59 -19.17
C ALA A 757 -4.07 -9.14 -17.79
N GLN A 758 -5.33 -9.42 -17.44
CA GLN A 758 -5.81 -9.18 -16.08
C GLN A 758 -4.99 -10.05 -15.11
N PRO A 759 -4.21 -9.44 -14.19
CA PRO A 759 -3.40 -10.23 -13.28
C PRO A 759 -4.32 -11.02 -12.37
N THR A 760 -4.30 -12.35 -12.46
CA THR A 760 -5.09 -13.19 -11.57
C THR A 760 -4.64 -12.94 -10.14
N PRO A 761 -5.56 -12.65 -9.19
CA PRO A 761 -5.19 -12.39 -7.82
C PRO A 761 -4.50 -13.63 -7.22
N GLN A 762 -3.24 -13.49 -6.82
CA GLN A 762 -2.57 -14.54 -6.04
C GLN A 762 -3.30 -14.70 -4.72
N LYS A 763 -3.89 -15.89 -4.50
CA LYS A 763 -4.64 -16.22 -3.28
C LYS A 763 -3.67 -16.54 -2.14
N SER A 764 -4.05 -16.18 -0.92
CA SER A 764 -3.27 -16.53 0.28
C SER A 764 -3.43 -18.02 0.60
N LEU A 765 -2.51 -18.57 1.41
CA LEU A 765 -2.62 -19.96 1.87
C LEU A 765 -3.95 -20.22 2.59
N LEU A 766 -4.36 -19.30 3.47
CA LEU A 766 -5.63 -19.43 4.19
C LEU A 766 -6.85 -19.26 3.27
N GLN A 767 -6.77 -18.44 2.23
CA GLN A 767 -7.84 -18.37 1.23
C GLN A 767 -8.00 -19.70 0.52
N HIS A 768 -6.89 -20.32 0.07
CA HIS A 768 -6.93 -21.66 -0.53
C HIS A 768 -7.49 -22.71 0.41
N LEU A 769 -7.10 -22.67 1.70
CA LEU A 769 -7.61 -23.59 2.72
C LEU A 769 -9.11 -23.41 2.93
N PHE A 770 -9.57 -22.17 3.07
CA PHE A 770 -10.98 -21.87 3.28
C PHE A 770 -11.84 -22.29 2.08
N GLU A 771 -11.41 -22.00 0.85
CA GLU A 771 -12.09 -22.45 -0.37
C GLU A 771 -12.17 -23.99 -0.43
N ALA A 772 -11.09 -24.69 -0.04
CA ALA A 772 -11.08 -26.16 0.04
C ALA A 772 -12.04 -26.69 1.12
N ARG A 773 -12.19 -26.00 2.25
CA ARG A 773 -13.15 -26.35 3.32
C ARG A 773 -14.61 -26.12 2.89
N VAL A 774 -14.87 -25.05 2.15
CA VAL A 774 -16.18 -24.79 1.54
C VAL A 774 -16.52 -25.86 0.49
N ASP A 775 -15.54 -26.32 -0.30
CA ASP A 775 -15.72 -27.45 -1.23
C ASP A 775 -15.94 -28.76 -0.46
N LEU A 776 -15.21 -28.99 0.64
CA LEU A 776 -15.42 -30.16 1.50
C LEU A 776 -16.84 -30.21 2.04
N LEU A 777 -17.37 -29.09 2.54
CA LEU A 777 -18.74 -29.00 3.04
C LEU A 777 -19.76 -29.31 1.94
N GLN A 778 -19.59 -28.72 0.75
CA GLN A 778 -20.47 -29.02 -0.39
C GLN A 778 -20.48 -30.52 -0.72
N VAL A 779 -19.29 -31.11 -0.87
CA VAL A 779 -19.15 -32.50 -1.29
C VAL A 779 -19.71 -33.44 -0.23
N ALA A 780 -19.51 -33.13 1.06
CA ALA A 780 -20.07 -33.89 2.16
C ALA A 780 -21.61 -33.89 2.13
N ILE A 781 -22.22 -32.73 1.87
CA ILE A 781 -23.68 -32.60 1.69
C ILE A 781 -24.15 -33.42 0.47
N ASP A 782 -23.48 -33.29 -0.67
CA ASP A 782 -23.84 -34.00 -1.90
C ASP A 782 -23.74 -35.53 -1.74
N LYS A 783 -22.84 -36.00 -0.87
CA LYS A 783 -22.62 -37.41 -0.54
C LYS A 783 -23.44 -37.91 0.65
N MET A 784 -24.18 -37.02 1.33
CA MET A 784 -24.95 -37.32 2.54
C MET A 784 -24.09 -37.96 3.65
N ASP A 785 -22.86 -37.47 3.83
CA ASP A 785 -21.94 -37.93 4.89
C ASP A 785 -22.00 -37.00 6.10
N ASP A 786 -22.86 -37.33 7.06
CA ASP A 786 -23.14 -36.51 8.26
C ASP A 786 -21.87 -36.20 9.09
N ALA A 787 -20.94 -37.16 9.16
CA ALA A 787 -19.68 -36.97 9.90
C ALA A 787 -18.78 -35.95 9.19
N ALA A 788 -18.66 -36.04 7.87
CA ALA A 788 -17.90 -35.08 7.08
C ALA A 788 -18.57 -33.69 7.06
N ILE A 789 -19.90 -33.63 7.05
CA ILE A 789 -20.67 -32.38 7.15
C ILE A 789 -20.32 -31.66 8.45
N GLY A 790 -20.45 -32.34 9.60
CA GLY A 790 -20.16 -31.74 10.91
C GLY A 790 -18.73 -31.21 11.04
N ILE A 791 -17.74 -31.95 10.52
CA ILE A 791 -16.33 -31.51 10.50
C ILE A 791 -16.17 -30.25 9.65
N ALA A 792 -16.69 -30.25 8.43
CA ALA A 792 -16.52 -29.14 7.50
C ALA A 792 -17.25 -27.87 7.96
N GLU A 793 -18.47 -27.99 8.51
CA GLU A 793 -19.23 -26.88 9.09
C GLU A 793 -18.45 -26.18 10.21
N GLN A 794 -17.89 -26.95 11.16
CA GLN A 794 -17.12 -26.40 12.27
C GLN A 794 -15.87 -25.65 11.78
N GLN A 795 -15.17 -26.20 10.79
CA GLN A 795 -13.97 -25.58 10.23
C GLN A 795 -14.30 -24.28 9.49
N VAL A 796 -15.34 -24.27 8.63
CA VAL A 796 -15.80 -23.07 7.92
C VAL A 796 -16.24 -22.00 8.91
N LEU A 797 -17.07 -22.37 9.89
CA LEU A 797 -17.56 -21.44 10.92
C LEU A 797 -16.41 -20.84 11.76
N GLY A 798 -15.42 -21.66 12.11
CA GLY A 798 -14.21 -21.22 12.80
C GLY A 798 -13.43 -20.19 11.99
N ASP A 799 -13.27 -20.42 10.68
CA ASP A 799 -12.58 -19.50 9.78
C ASP A 799 -13.34 -18.18 9.57
N VAL A 800 -14.68 -18.21 9.51
CA VAL A 800 -15.53 -17.00 9.43
C VAL A 800 -15.34 -16.15 10.69
N ARG A 801 -15.48 -16.78 11.87
CA ARG A 801 -15.33 -16.10 13.17
C ARG A 801 -13.91 -15.57 13.40
N ALA A 802 -12.89 -16.28 12.91
CA ALA A 802 -11.52 -15.83 12.99
C ALA A 802 -11.28 -14.55 12.17
N VAL A 803 -11.88 -14.44 10.98
CA VAL A 803 -11.83 -13.20 10.16
C VAL A 803 -12.65 -12.08 10.83
N GLN A 804 -13.86 -12.38 11.29
CA GLN A 804 -14.74 -11.42 11.98
C GLN A 804 -14.06 -10.83 13.23
N GLY A 805 -13.29 -11.64 13.95
CA GLY A 805 -12.56 -11.24 15.15
C GLY A 805 -11.29 -10.43 14.90
N THR A 806 -10.93 -10.16 13.64
CA THR A 806 -9.80 -9.28 13.34
C THR A 806 -10.18 -7.81 13.52
N ASP A 807 -9.24 -7.00 14.01
CA ASP A 807 -9.43 -5.53 14.12
C ASP A 807 -9.23 -4.81 12.76
N ALA A 808 -9.04 -5.55 11.67
CA ALA A 808 -8.73 -5.02 10.34
C ALA A 808 -9.93 -4.28 9.72
N ILE A 809 -9.63 -3.17 9.02
CA ILE A 809 -10.63 -2.32 8.36
C ILE A 809 -11.51 -3.10 7.39
N ASP A 810 -10.91 -3.95 6.56
CA ASP A 810 -11.66 -4.75 5.57
C ASP A 810 -12.67 -5.72 6.22
N ALA A 811 -12.34 -6.26 7.40
CA ALA A 811 -13.26 -7.10 8.17
C ALA A 811 -14.35 -6.26 8.83
N ARG A 812 -14.03 -5.07 9.35
CA ARG A 812 -15.01 -4.14 9.93
C ARG A 812 -16.00 -3.64 8.86
N ASP A 813 -15.53 -3.42 7.64
CA ASP A 813 -16.37 -3.04 6.50
C ASP A 813 -17.40 -4.11 6.10
N LYS A 814 -17.03 -5.39 6.32
CA LYS A 814 -17.87 -6.55 6.06
C LYS A 814 -18.45 -7.15 7.33
N TRP A 815 -18.43 -6.42 8.45
CA TRP A 815 -18.75 -7.00 9.76
C TRP A 815 -20.17 -7.55 9.80
N LYS A 816 -21.15 -6.84 9.21
CA LYS A 816 -22.54 -7.29 9.19
C LYS A 816 -22.72 -8.57 8.38
N GLU A 817 -22.08 -8.65 7.22
CA GLU A 817 -22.10 -9.86 6.39
C GLU A 817 -21.38 -11.03 7.10
N LEU A 818 -20.24 -10.77 7.72
CA LEU A 818 -19.49 -11.75 8.51
C LEU A 818 -20.29 -12.24 9.73
N ASP A 819 -21.01 -11.36 10.42
CA ASP A 819 -21.85 -11.70 11.56
C ASP A 819 -23.00 -12.63 11.16
N GLN A 820 -23.65 -12.34 10.03
CA GLN A 820 -24.69 -13.22 9.49
C GLN A 820 -24.13 -14.57 9.05
N LEU A 821 -22.91 -14.62 8.51
CA LEU A 821 -22.24 -15.86 8.12
C LEU A 821 -21.64 -16.61 9.32
N ALA A 822 -21.43 -15.95 10.46
CA ALA A 822 -21.00 -16.55 11.72
C ALA A 822 -22.16 -17.22 12.49
N ASN A 823 -23.38 -17.15 11.97
CA ASN A 823 -24.53 -17.89 12.48
C ASN A 823 -24.47 -19.35 12.02
N GLY A 824 -24.43 -20.27 13.00
CA GLY A 824 -24.34 -21.72 12.76
C GLY A 824 -25.48 -22.24 11.89
N ASP A 825 -26.70 -21.75 12.09
CA ASP A 825 -27.87 -22.21 11.32
C ASP A 825 -27.71 -21.91 9.83
N ARG A 826 -27.14 -20.75 9.48
CA ARG A 826 -26.98 -20.35 8.09
C ARG A 826 -25.95 -21.21 7.36
N ILE A 827 -24.86 -21.56 8.03
CA ILE A 827 -23.85 -22.49 7.51
C ILE A 827 -24.43 -23.89 7.41
N HIS A 828 -25.17 -24.35 8.42
CA HIS A 828 -25.78 -25.66 8.46
C HIS A 828 -26.75 -25.92 7.29
N HIS A 829 -27.61 -24.95 6.96
CA HIS A 829 -28.48 -25.06 5.78
C HIS A 829 -27.73 -24.99 4.44
N PHE A 830 -26.53 -24.39 4.43
CA PHE A 830 -25.63 -24.27 3.28
C PHE A 830 -26.28 -23.99 1.92
N ALA A 831 -27.25 -23.07 1.86
CA ALA A 831 -27.90 -22.70 0.60
C ALA A 831 -26.91 -22.14 -0.44
N ALA A 832 -27.26 -22.21 -1.73
CA ALA A 832 -26.41 -21.70 -2.81
C ALA A 832 -25.97 -20.23 -2.61
N ALA A 833 -26.85 -19.39 -2.06
CA ALA A 833 -26.53 -18.01 -1.68
C ALA A 833 -25.49 -17.93 -0.55
N THR A 834 -25.58 -18.79 0.47
CA THR A 834 -24.58 -18.87 1.55
C THR A 834 -23.22 -19.27 0.99
N LYS A 835 -23.15 -20.26 0.09
CA LYS A 835 -21.90 -20.65 -0.58
C LYS A 835 -21.30 -19.49 -1.38
N ALA A 836 -22.13 -18.80 -2.15
CA ALA A 836 -21.70 -17.63 -2.92
C ALA A 836 -21.14 -16.53 -2.00
N ASP A 837 -21.79 -16.26 -0.87
CA ASP A 837 -21.33 -15.28 0.12
C ASP A 837 -20.02 -15.72 0.80
N LEU A 838 -19.87 -16.99 1.19
CA LEU A 838 -18.62 -17.51 1.76
C LEU A 838 -17.45 -17.33 0.79
N LEU A 839 -17.64 -17.67 -0.49
CA LEU A 839 -16.59 -17.56 -1.50
C LEU A 839 -16.29 -16.12 -1.95
N SER A 840 -17.29 -15.25 -1.99
CA SER A 840 -17.13 -13.87 -2.46
C SER A 840 -16.75 -12.88 -1.35
N ILE A 841 -17.15 -13.15 -0.11
CA ILE A 841 -16.93 -12.26 1.05
C ILE A 841 -15.82 -12.82 1.95
N VAL A 842 -15.97 -14.05 2.43
CA VAL A 842 -15.09 -14.57 3.50
C VAL A 842 -13.76 -15.05 2.95
N ALA A 843 -13.76 -15.78 1.83
CA ALA A 843 -12.54 -16.36 1.26
C ALA A 843 -11.46 -15.29 0.95
N PRO A 844 -11.80 -14.14 0.32
CA PRO A 844 -10.81 -13.09 0.08
C PRO A 844 -10.28 -12.48 1.39
N LEU A 845 -11.08 -12.41 2.45
CA LEU A 845 -10.70 -11.81 3.74
C LEU A 845 -9.81 -12.72 4.62
N GLN A 846 -9.62 -13.99 4.25
CA GLN A 846 -8.76 -14.91 5.01
C GLN A 846 -7.30 -14.45 5.10
N HIS A 847 -6.85 -13.60 4.17
CA HIS A 847 -5.50 -13.02 4.20
C HIS A 847 -5.25 -12.09 5.40
N LEU A 848 -6.29 -11.62 6.08
CA LEU A 848 -6.19 -10.72 7.25
C LEU A 848 -5.70 -11.44 8.51
N ARG A 849 -5.79 -12.78 8.53
CA ARG A 849 -5.35 -13.60 9.66
C ARG A 849 -3.84 -13.79 9.63
N SER A 850 -3.20 -13.59 10.77
CA SER A 850 -1.77 -13.90 10.93
C SER A 850 -1.57 -15.41 11.00
N ILE A 851 -0.65 -15.92 10.19
CA ILE A 851 -0.17 -17.31 10.22
C ILE A 851 1.30 -17.45 10.60
N ARG A 852 1.91 -16.36 11.09
CA ARG A 852 3.35 -16.31 11.39
C ARG A 852 3.70 -17.38 12.42
N GLY A 853 4.53 -18.33 12.03
CA GLY A 853 4.97 -19.45 12.88
C GLY A 853 4.13 -20.72 12.73
N ASP A 854 3.02 -20.67 12.00
CA ASP A 854 2.09 -21.78 11.76
C ASP A 854 1.95 -22.12 10.27
N GLU A 855 2.82 -21.59 9.41
CA GLU A 855 2.74 -21.75 7.96
C GLU A 855 2.70 -23.23 7.54
N ASP A 856 3.53 -24.07 8.14
CA ASP A 856 3.61 -25.49 7.83
C ASP A 856 2.38 -26.27 8.32
N ALA A 857 1.79 -25.86 9.44
CA ALA A 857 0.54 -26.43 9.93
C ALA A 857 -0.62 -26.14 8.96
N TYR A 858 -0.72 -24.92 8.44
CA TYR A 858 -1.77 -24.56 7.48
C TYR A 858 -1.55 -25.14 6.09
N ARG A 859 -0.29 -25.36 5.67
CA ARG A 859 0.01 -26.12 4.45
C ARG A 859 -0.46 -27.57 4.57
N PHE A 860 -0.23 -28.18 5.73
CA PHE A 860 -0.68 -29.53 6.00
C PHE A 860 -2.21 -29.61 6.11
N ASP A 861 -2.86 -28.64 6.77
CA ASP A 861 -4.32 -28.54 6.79
C ASP A 861 -4.89 -28.49 5.36
N LEU A 862 -4.31 -27.68 4.46
CA LEU A 862 -4.75 -27.59 3.07
C LEU A 862 -4.56 -28.92 2.32
N LEU A 863 -3.44 -29.59 2.53
CA LEU A 863 -3.17 -30.90 1.93
C LEU A 863 -4.21 -31.93 2.38
N MET A 864 -4.47 -32.00 3.68
CA MET A 864 -5.44 -32.93 4.27
C MET A 864 -6.88 -32.62 3.84
N THR A 865 -7.29 -31.35 3.80
CA THR A 865 -8.61 -30.95 3.30
C THR A 865 -8.81 -31.33 1.84
N ARG A 866 -7.80 -31.11 0.98
CA ARG A 866 -7.87 -31.56 -0.43
C ARG A 866 -7.99 -33.08 -0.54
N LEU A 867 -7.26 -33.82 0.30
CA LEU A 867 -7.36 -35.27 0.34
C LEU A 867 -8.77 -35.71 0.75
N GLN A 868 -9.36 -35.12 1.80
CA GLN A 868 -10.74 -35.40 2.23
C GLN A 868 -11.76 -35.14 1.11
N VAL A 869 -11.62 -34.03 0.39
CA VAL A 869 -12.48 -33.67 -0.76
C VAL A 869 -12.42 -34.73 -1.87
N GLU A 870 -11.21 -35.05 -2.35
CA GLU A 870 -11.05 -36.01 -3.45
C GLU A 870 -11.42 -37.44 -3.01
N PHE A 871 -11.22 -37.76 -1.73
CA PHE A 871 -11.64 -39.02 -1.13
C PHE A 871 -13.16 -39.18 -1.17
N LEU A 872 -13.94 -38.15 -0.79
CA LEU A 872 -15.40 -38.19 -0.88
C LEU A 872 -15.90 -38.23 -2.34
N LYS A 873 -15.20 -37.56 -3.26
CA LYS A 873 -15.58 -37.53 -4.68
C LYS A 873 -15.41 -38.90 -5.35
N GLY A 874 -14.23 -39.50 -5.21
CA GLY A 874 -13.78 -40.64 -6.01
C GLY A 874 -13.39 -41.92 -5.24
N GLY A 875 -13.39 -41.88 -3.91
CA GLY A 875 -13.03 -43.01 -3.05
C GLY A 875 -11.50 -43.24 -2.94
N PRO A 876 -11.07 -44.23 -2.14
CA PRO A 876 -9.67 -44.48 -1.79
C PRO A 876 -8.77 -44.77 -2.99
N THR A 877 -9.30 -45.36 -4.06
CA THR A 877 -8.53 -45.81 -5.23
C THR A 877 -8.43 -44.76 -6.33
N ALA A 878 -9.05 -43.59 -6.17
CA ALA A 878 -8.99 -42.54 -7.17
C ALA A 878 -7.54 -42.04 -7.38
N PRO A 879 -7.10 -41.77 -8.63
CA PRO A 879 -5.71 -41.36 -8.91
C PRO A 879 -5.26 -40.13 -8.12
N LYS A 880 -6.14 -39.12 -7.97
CA LYS A 880 -5.86 -37.92 -7.19
C LYS A 880 -5.73 -38.18 -5.69
N VAL A 881 -6.47 -39.15 -5.16
CA VAL A 881 -6.38 -39.56 -3.76
C VAL A 881 -5.04 -40.24 -3.50
N GLN A 882 -4.57 -41.06 -4.44
CA GLN A 882 -3.25 -41.69 -4.37
C GLN A 882 -2.10 -40.66 -4.43
N ASP A 883 -2.20 -39.66 -5.31
CA ASP A 883 -1.24 -38.55 -5.38
C ASP A 883 -1.17 -37.76 -4.05
N LEU A 884 -2.32 -37.32 -3.55
CA LEU A 884 -2.40 -36.57 -2.30
C LEU A 884 -1.96 -37.39 -1.09
N LYS A 885 -2.27 -38.69 -1.07
CA LYS A 885 -1.76 -39.63 -0.08
C LYS A 885 -0.23 -39.69 -0.10
N GLY A 886 0.39 -39.85 -1.29
CA GLY A 886 1.85 -39.87 -1.42
C GLY A 886 2.49 -38.60 -0.88
N ARG A 887 1.87 -37.45 -1.11
CA ARG A 887 2.33 -36.16 -0.56
C ARG A 887 2.20 -36.07 0.96
N VAL A 888 1.18 -36.68 1.55
CA VAL A 888 1.04 -36.78 3.02
C VAL A 888 2.13 -37.69 3.59
N GLU A 889 2.41 -38.82 2.95
CA GLU A 889 3.48 -39.74 3.33
C GLU A 889 4.85 -39.05 3.29
N GLU A 890 5.14 -38.30 2.23
CA GLU A 890 6.36 -37.50 2.07
C GLU A 890 6.48 -36.42 3.17
N ALA A 891 5.41 -35.66 3.41
CA ALA A 891 5.37 -34.62 4.44
C ALA A 891 5.68 -35.17 5.83
N VAL A 892 5.21 -36.39 6.13
CA VAL A 892 5.46 -37.08 7.40
C VAL A 892 6.86 -37.69 7.46
N GLU A 893 7.41 -38.13 6.33
CA GLU A 893 8.79 -38.64 6.25
C GLU A 893 9.83 -37.58 6.54
N LEU A 894 9.62 -36.35 6.08
CA LEU A 894 10.51 -35.22 6.30
C LEU A 894 10.59 -34.79 7.77
N LEU A 895 9.72 -35.27 8.66
CA LEU A 895 9.75 -34.90 10.08
C LEU A 895 11.05 -35.35 10.75
N ALA A 896 11.69 -34.42 11.48
CA ALA A 896 12.87 -34.69 12.28
C ALA A 896 12.57 -35.66 13.44
N LYS A 897 12.71 -36.98 13.19
CA LYS A 897 12.37 -38.08 14.11
C LYS A 897 13.10 -38.03 15.46
N ASN A 898 14.19 -37.29 15.55
CA ASN A 898 14.95 -37.10 16.79
C ASN A 898 14.32 -36.08 17.75
N GLN A 899 13.43 -35.21 17.29
CA GLN A 899 12.76 -34.20 18.11
C GLN A 899 11.71 -34.81 19.04
N ASN A 900 11.71 -34.44 20.32
CA ASN A 900 10.78 -34.98 21.33
C ASN A 900 9.29 -34.77 20.96
N PRO A 901 8.86 -33.60 20.44
CA PRO A 901 7.48 -33.40 19.99
C PRO A 901 7.07 -34.35 18.84
N VAL A 902 8.00 -34.66 17.92
CA VAL A 902 7.75 -35.60 16.81
C VAL A 902 7.64 -37.04 17.33
N LYS A 903 8.51 -37.42 18.27
CA LYS A 903 8.44 -38.74 18.93
C LYS A 903 7.12 -38.97 19.66
N ALA A 904 6.56 -37.94 20.27
CA ALA A 904 5.27 -38.02 20.95
C ALA A 904 4.10 -38.33 19.99
N LYS A 905 4.26 -38.11 18.68
CA LYS A 905 3.26 -38.39 17.63
C LYS A 905 3.65 -39.60 16.77
N ALA A 906 4.54 -40.47 17.25
CA ALA A 906 5.09 -41.60 16.48
C ALA A 906 4.02 -42.58 15.98
N ASP A 907 2.93 -42.78 16.72
CA ASP A 907 1.90 -43.75 16.31
C ASP A 907 1.04 -43.22 15.15
N SER A 908 0.69 -41.93 15.15
CA SER A 908 0.05 -41.28 14.00
C SER A 908 0.97 -41.26 12.77
N ILE A 909 2.28 -41.05 12.98
CA ILE A 909 3.30 -41.14 11.90
C ILE A 909 3.36 -42.56 11.31
N LYS A 910 3.28 -43.60 12.15
CA LYS A 910 3.23 -45.00 11.70
C LYS A 910 1.93 -45.33 10.98
N GLN A 911 0.79 -44.79 11.44
CA GLN A 911 -0.52 -44.98 10.80
C GLN A 911 -0.52 -44.49 9.35
N VAL A 912 0.08 -43.33 9.08
CA VAL A 912 0.23 -42.80 7.71
C VAL A 912 1.00 -43.76 6.78
N ARG A 913 1.92 -44.55 7.33
CA ARG A 913 2.72 -45.54 6.57
C ARG A 913 2.04 -46.92 6.47
N ASN A 914 0.95 -47.14 7.19
CA ASN A 914 0.28 -48.43 7.25
C ASN A 914 -0.65 -48.60 6.05
N LYS A 915 -0.42 -49.62 5.22
CA LYS A 915 -1.26 -49.92 4.06
C LYS A 915 -2.69 -50.28 4.47
N ASP A 916 -2.88 -50.98 5.59
CA ASP A 916 -4.20 -51.43 6.06
C ASP A 916 -5.05 -50.25 6.54
N PHE A 917 -4.41 -49.23 7.13
CA PHE A 917 -5.09 -47.98 7.48
C PHE A 917 -5.75 -47.35 6.26
N TRP A 918 -5.02 -47.22 5.14
CA TRP A 918 -5.55 -46.64 3.92
C TRP A 918 -6.63 -47.47 3.22
N THR A 919 -6.72 -48.78 3.51
CA THR A 919 -7.79 -49.63 2.95
C THR A 919 -9.14 -49.47 3.64
N SER A 920 -9.16 -48.94 4.88
CA SER A 920 -10.37 -48.77 5.70
C SER A 920 -10.56 -47.33 6.20
N VAL A 921 -9.85 -46.38 5.58
CA VAL A 921 -9.85 -44.98 6.01
C VAL A 921 -11.20 -44.31 5.70
N GLU A 922 -11.62 -43.41 6.58
CA GLU A 922 -12.81 -42.56 6.41
C GLU A 922 -12.42 -41.10 6.66
N VAL A 923 -13.29 -40.16 6.33
CA VAL A 923 -12.99 -38.71 6.48
C VAL A 923 -12.65 -38.35 7.93
N GLN A 924 -13.33 -38.94 8.90
CA GLN A 924 -13.05 -38.76 10.33
C GLN A 924 -11.65 -39.24 10.74
N HIS A 925 -11.16 -40.34 10.15
CA HIS A 925 -9.80 -40.82 10.37
C HIS A 925 -8.76 -39.84 9.80
N LEU A 926 -9.02 -39.30 8.60
CA LEU A 926 -8.16 -38.28 7.99
C LEU A 926 -8.14 -36.98 8.81
N GLU A 927 -9.28 -36.57 9.36
CA GLU A 927 -9.37 -35.41 10.24
C GLU A 927 -8.60 -35.61 11.56
N GLY A 928 -8.67 -36.82 12.13
CA GLY A 928 -7.87 -37.22 13.28
C GLY A 928 -6.37 -37.09 13.01
N LEU A 929 -5.89 -37.61 11.87
CA LEU A 929 -4.49 -37.47 11.46
C LEU A 929 -4.08 -36.01 11.27
N ARG A 930 -4.94 -35.19 10.64
CA ARG A 930 -4.70 -33.76 10.46
C ARG A 930 -4.49 -33.08 11.81
N SER A 931 -5.40 -33.32 12.76
CA SER A 931 -5.38 -32.72 14.09
C SER A 931 -4.15 -33.12 14.91
N GLU A 932 -3.76 -34.40 14.87
CA GLU A 932 -2.61 -34.93 15.62
C GLU A 932 -1.27 -34.44 15.07
N LEU A 933 -1.13 -34.40 13.74
CA LEU A 933 0.16 -34.18 13.09
C LEU A 933 0.44 -32.71 12.78
N ARG A 934 -0.57 -31.84 12.68
CA ARG A 934 -0.38 -30.43 12.27
C ARG A 934 0.67 -29.68 13.10
N SER A 935 0.78 -29.95 14.40
CA SER A 935 1.64 -29.19 15.31
C SER A 935 3.11 -29.53 15.21
N VAL A 936 3.41 -30.71 14.66
CA VAL A 936 4.77 -31.20 14.46
C VAL A 936 5.30 -30.91 13.06
N MET A 937 4.45 -30.45 12.12
CA MET A 937 4.84 -30.14 10.73
C MET A 937 5.98 -29.11 10.63
N LYS A 938 6.07 -28.18 11.58
CA LYS A 938 7.19 -27.22 11.65
C LYS A 938 8.58 -27.85 11.86
N TYR A 939 8.63 -29.14 12.23
CA TYR A 939 9.88 -29.90 12.38
C TYR A 939 10.22 -30.70 11.13
N GLN A 940 9.54 -30.45 10.00
CA GLN A 940 9.99 -30.96 8.71
C GLN A 940 11.39 -30.43 8.43
N GLN A 941 12.29 -31.36 8.12
CA GLN A 941 13.56 -31.03 7.51
C GLN A 941 13.25 -30.61 6.09
N LEU A 942 13.85 -29.50 5.64
CA LEU A 942 13.84 -29.19 4.22
C LEU A 942 14.33 -30.45 3.50
N PRO A 943 13.61 -30.95 2.47
CA PRO A 943 14.26 -31.86 1.55
C PRO A 943 15.55 -31.16 1.12
N THR A 944 16.63 -31.92 0.98
CA THR A 944 17.88 -31.44 0.38
C THR A 944 17.59 -31.08 -1.07
N THR A 945 16.84 -30.00 -1.27
CA THR A 945 16.88 -29.23 -2.48
C THR A 945 18.21 -28.51 -2.38
N THR A 946 19.27 -29.22 -2.78
CA THR A 946 20.33 -28.56 -3.52
C THR A 946 19.61 -27.75 -4.57
N ARG A 947 19.39 -26.46 -4.30
CA ARG A 947 19.32 -25.47 -5.38
C ARG A 947 20.64 -25.69 -6.08
N VAL A 948 20.63 -26.51 -7.13
CA VAL A 948 21.78 -26.68 -7.98
C VAL A 948 22.06 -25.28 -8.49
N ALA A 949 23.24 -24.76 -8.16
CA ALA A 949 23.65 -23.46 -8.69
C ALA A 949 23.51 -23.54 -10.22
N PRO A 950 23.07 -22.45 -10.89
CA PRO A 950 23.00 -22.45 -12.35
C PRO A 950 24.34 -22.92 -12.91
N GLN A 951 24.32 -23.93 -13.76
CA GLN A 951 25.54 -24.40 -14.39
C GLN A 951 26.02 -23.33 -15.37
N VAL A 952 27.33 -23.07 -15.35
CA VAL A 952 27.95 -22.10 -16.25
C VAL A 952 28.72 -22.88 -17.29
N PHE A 953 28.36 -22.66 -18.55
CA PHE A 953 29.03 -23.24 -19.70
C PHE A 953 29.67 -22.15 -20.55
N ASP A 954 30.63 -22.56 -21.37
CA ASP A 954 31.31 -21.71 -22.34
C ASP A 954 31.24 -22.38 -23.70
N VAL A 955 30.09 -22.24 -24.36
CA VAL A 955 29.82 -22.81 -25.67
C VAL A 955 29.55 -21.67 -26.65
N THR A 956 30.15 -21.75 -27.83
CA THR A 956 30.03 -20.74 -28.89
C THR A 956 28.56 -20.54 -29.26
N ASP A 957 28.07 -19.30 -29.25
CA ASP A 957 26.67 -18.98 -29.54
C ASP A 957 26.55 -18.22 -30.86
N ASP A 958 26.40 -18.98 -31.95
CA ASP A 958 26.37 -18.47 -33.32
C ASP A 958 25.10 -17.63 -33.63
N GLY A 959 25.08 -16.97 -34.79
CA GLY A 959 23.86 -16.35 -35.32
C GLY A 959 23.46 -15.04 -34.63
N HIS A 960 24.43 -14.17 -34.35
CA HIS A 960 24.21 -12.82 -33.87
C HIS A 960 23.40 -11.99 -34.87
N ILE A 961 22.21 -11.58 -34.46
CA ILE A 961 21.41 -10.59 -35.18
C ILE A 961 21.45 -9.31 -34.36
N ALA A 962 22.08 -8.28 -34.92
CA ALA A 962 22.10 -6.93 -34.35
C ALA A 962 21.41 -5.97 -35.32
N GLN A 963 20.27 -5.42 -34.91
CA GLN A 963 19.55 -4.40 -35.68
C GLN A 963 19.27 -3.20 -34.80
N VAL A 964 19.70 -2.03 -35.25
CA VAL A 964 19.33 -0.75 -34.64
C VAL A 964 18.09 -0.23 -35.34
N TYR A 965 17.05 0.07 -34.58
CA TYR A 965 15.85 0.70 -35.07
C TYR A 965 15.22 1.60 -34.01
N ILE A 966 14.31 2.46 -34.45
CA ILE A 966 13.42 3.19 -33.55
C ILE A 966 12.10 2.40 -33.50
N PRO A 967 11.64 1.96 -32.33
CA PRO A 967 10.45 1.11 -32.25
C PRO A 967 9.19 1.89 -32.65
N LYS A 968 8.21 1.18 -33.21
CA LYS A 968 6.92 1.73 -33.68
C LYS A 968 5.94 2.09 -32.55
N LEU A 969 6.44 2.32 -31.34
CA LEU A 969 5.60 2.80 -30.25
C LEU A 969 4.99 4.15 -30.65
N GLU A 970 3.71 4.38 -30.28
CA GLU A 970 2.98 5.62 -30.60
C GLU A 970 3.87 6.86 -30.37
N GLY A 971 4.00 7.71 -31.41
CA GLY A 971 4.74 8.98 -31.34
C GLY A 971 6.19 8.98 -31.82
N LEU A 972 6.86 7.84 -32.02
CA LEU A 972 8.30 7.82 -32.38
C LEU A 972 8.59 7.95 -33.89
N ASN A 973 7.68 7.50 -34.76
CA ASN A 973 7.92 7.42 -36.22
C ASN A 973 8.04 8.80 -36.90
N LEU A 974 7.31 9.82 -36.43
CA LEU A 974 7.37 11.18 -36.96
C LEU A 974 8.65 11.93 -36.55
N VAL A 975 9.22 11.58 -35.38
CA VAL A 975 10.41 12.24 -34.81
C VAL A 975 11.66 11.92 -35.63
N GLU A 976 11.84 10.68 -36.09
CA GLU A 976 13.00 10.28 -36.90
C GLU A 976 13.02 11.02 -38.25
N TYR A 977 11.87 11.04 -38.92
CA TYR A 977 11.73 11.70 -40.22
C TYR A 977 12.04 13.20 -40.12
N ARG A 978 11.48 13.84 -39.09
CA ARG A 978 11.72 15.26 -38.80
C ARG A 978 13.18 15.53 -38.47
N THR A 979 13.81 14.73 -37.61
CA THR A 979 15.22 14.88 -37.22
C THR A 979 16.17 14.72 -38.42
N ARG A 980 15.86 13.81 -39.34
CA ARG A 980 16.63 13.60 -40.57
C ARG A 980 16.63 14.84 -41.46
N VAL A 981 15.45 15.42 -41.66
CA VAL A 981 15.29 16.68 -42.42
C VAL A 981 15.95 17.85 -41.69
N GLU A 982 15.78 17.98 -40.37
CA GLU A 982 16.42 19.04 -39.55
C GLU A 982 17.95 19.01 -39.65
N ARG A 983 18.56 17.82 -39.67
CA ARG A 983 20.01 17.65 -39.80
C ARG A 983 20.53 18.22 -41.12
N VAL A 984 19.90 17.87 -42.24
CA VAL A 984 20.25 18.38 -43.57
C VAL A 984 20.14 19.91 -43.60
N LEU A 985 19.05 20.45 -43.05
CA LEU A 985 18.84 21.89 -42.98
C LEU A 985 19.85 22.62 -42.09
N LYS A 986 20.28 22.01 -40.98
CA LYS A 986 21.30 22.56 -40.06
C LYS A 986 22.67 22.72 -40.73
N GLU A 987 23.10 21.75 -41.54
CA GLU A 987 24.39 21.80 -42.23
C GLU A 987 24.43 22.91 -43.30
N HIS A 988 23.29 23.21 -43.92
CA HIS A 988 23.15 24.28 -44.89
C HIS A 988 22.71 25.63 -44.28
N PHE A 989 22.48 25.66 -42.96
CA PHE A 989 21.82 26.78 -42.28
C PHE A 989 22.60 28.10 -42.37
N ALA A 990 23.91 28.06 -42.12
CA ALA A 990 24.75 29.26 -42.09
C ALA A 990 24.94 29.92 -43.47
N ASN A 991 24.72 29.16 -44.54
CA ASN A 991 25.10 29.56 -45.91
C ASN A 991 23.90 29.73 -46.85
N ASN A 992 22.67 29.39 -46.42
CA ASN A 992 21.49 29.49 -47.26
C ASN A 992 20.66 30.75 -46.92
N PRO A 993 20.58 31.74 -47.83
CA PRO A 993 19.87 33.00 -47.59
C PRO A 993 18.35 32.82 -47.46
N VAL A 994 17.77 31.74 -47.99
CA VAL A 994 16.34 31.40 -47.80
C VAL A 994 16.10 30.93 -46.37
N LEU A 995 16.94 30.02 -45.83
CA LEU A 995 16.83 29.53 -44.45
C LEU A 995 17.00 30.63 -43.40
N LEU A 996 17.93 31.56 -43.62
CA LEU A 996 18.14 32.72 -42.75
C LEU A 996 16.91 33.65 -42.74
N ARG A 997 16.28 33.88 -43.90
CA ARG A 997 15.03 34.66 -44.02
C ARG A 997 13.85 33.95 -43.36
N ILE A 998 13.73 32.63 -43.53
CA ILE A 998 12.71 31.80 -42.87
C ILE A 998 12.81 31.94 -41.35
N ARG A 999 14.03 31.83 -40.78
CA ARG A 999 14.27 31.98 -39.33
C ARG A 999 14.03 33.39 -38.80
N ALA A 1000 14.35 34.41 -39.59
CA ALA A 1000 14.15 35.81 -39.23
C ALA A 1000 12.69 36.28 -39.40
N GLY A 1001 11.76 35.38 -39.73
CA GLY A 1001 10.35 35.72 -39.95
C GLY A 1001 10.10 36.57 -41.20
N GLN A 1002 11.05 36.62 -42.14
CA GLN A 1002 10.97 37.40 -43.38
C GLN A 1002 10.22 36.64 -44.48
N ALA A 1003 9.74 37.37 -45.49
CA ALA A 1003 8.96 36.81 -46.60
C ALA A 1003 9.82 35.97 -47.56
N VAL A 1004 9.23 34.88 -48.07
CA VAL A 1004 9.86 33.89 -48.96
C VAL A 1004 8.85 33.49 -50.04
N GLN A 1005 9.30 33.34 -51.28
CA GLN A 1005 8.48 32.95 -52.43
C GLN A 1005 8.29 31.42 -52.49
N GLU A 1006 7.18 30.96 -53.09
CA GLU A 1006 6.87 29.52 -53.17
C GLU A 1006 7.91 28.73 -53.98
N ALA A 1007 8.42 29.30 -55.07
CA ALA A 1007 9.52 28.71 -55.85
C ALA A 1007 10.81 28.52 -55.03
N GLU A 1008 11.11 29.44 -54.10
CA GLU A 1008 12.29 29.35 -53.21
C GLU A 1008 12.13 28.21 -52.19
N LEU A 1009 10.89 27.89 -51.78
CA LEU A 1009 10.58 26.79 -50.87
C LEU A 1009 10.64 25.43 -51.60
N GLU A 1010 10.19 25.37 -52.84
CA GLU A 1010 10.34 24.17 -53.67
C GLU A 1010 11.81 23.86 -53.98
N ASP A 1011 12.61 24.88 -54.26
CA ASP A 1011 14.06 24.73 -54.45
C ASP A 1011 14.74 24.21 -53.17
N LEU A 1012 14.30 24.68 -52.01
CA LEU A 1012 14.75 24.19 -50.71
C LEU A 1012 14.36 22.73 -50.47
N ALA A 1013 13.15 22.32 -50.87
CA ALA A 1013 12.69 20.93 -50.76
C ALA A 1013 13.47 20.00 -51.70
N ARG A 1014 13.77 20.47 -52.91
CA ARG A 1014 14.65 19.76 -53.85
C ARG A 1014 16.07 19.64 -53.31
N LEU A 1015 16.61 20.65 -52.65
CA LEU A 1015 17.92 20.60 -52.00
C LEU A 1015 17.97 19.51 -50.90
N VAL A 1016 16.96 19.44 -50.03
CA VAL A 1016 16.90 18.40 -48.98
C VAL A 1016 16.88 17.00 -49.60
N LEU A 1017 16.06 16.81 -50.64
CA LEU A 1017 15.97 15.54 -51.37
C LEU A 1017 17.25 15.15 -52.12
N GLN A 1018 18.05 16.12 -52.57
CA GLN A 1018 19.34 15.87 -53.21
C GLN A 1018 20.42 15.44 -52.21
N VAL A 1019 20.33 15.92 -50.96
CA VAL A 1019 21.29 15.58 -49.90
C VAL A 1019 20.91 14.26 -49.21
N ASP A 1020 19.61 14.00 -49.02
CA ASP A 1020 19.09 12.76 -48.46
C ASP A 1020 17.81 12.35 -49.21
N ASP A 1021 17.92 11.33 -50.05
CA ASP A 1021 16.86 10.83 -50.94
C ASP A 1021 15.63 10.30 -50.19
N LYS A 1022 15.77 10.05 -48.89
CA LYS A 1022 14.69 9.59 -48.00
C LYS A 1022 14.05 10.75 -47.21
N ALA A 1023 14.57 11.96 -47.28
CA ALA A 1023 14.13 13.14 -46.52
C ALA A 1023 13.18 14.06 -47.32
N ASN A 1024 12.12 13.50 -47.90
CA ASN A 1024 11.11 14.26 -48.65
C ASN A 1024 10.29 15.22 -47.75
N VAL A 1025 10.67 16.50 -47.73
CA VAL A 1025 9.98 17.55 -46.95
C VAL A 1025 8.48 17.63 -47.25
N THR A 1026 8.03 17.25 -48.45
CA THR A 1026 6.60 17.23 -48.79
C THR A 1026 5.78 16.20 -48.00
N HIS A 1027 6.40 15.14 -47.47
CA HIS A 1027 5.72 14.17 -46.61
C HIS A 1027 5.40 14.75 -45.22
N LEU A 1028 6.21 15.71 -44.74
CA LEU A 1028 5.94 16.45 -43.50
C LEU A 1028 4.79 17.46 -43.64
N ALA A 1029 4.41 17.80 -44.87
CA ALA A 1029 3.28 18.69 -45.13
C ALA A 1029 1.92 18.00 -44.90
N GLY A 1030 1.88 16.66 -44.87
CA GLY A 1030 0.65 15.87 -44.80
C GLY A 1030 -0.03 15.70 -46.16
N HIS A 1031 -0.87 14.66 -46.28
CA HIS A 1031 -1.58 14.30 -47.51
C HIS A 1031 -3.07 14.67 -47.51
N ASP A 1032 -3.62 15.04 -46.36
CA ASP A 1032 -5.03 15.39 -46.17
C ASP A 1032 -5.29 16.87 -46.52
N PRO A 1033 -6.15 17.18 -47.51
CA PRO A 1033 -6.41 18.56 -47.95
C PRO A 1033 -6.89 19.53 -46.86
N GLU A 1034 -7.56 19.04 -45.81
CA GLU A 1034 -8.11 19.90 -44.74
C GLU A 1034 -7.08 20.23 -43.65
N THR A 1035 -6.03 19.42 -43.51
CA THR A 1035 -4.99 19.56 -42.47
C THR A 1035 -3.58 19.79 -43.03
N ARG A 1036 -3.42 19.81 -44.36
CA ARG A 1036 -2.13 19.99 -45.03
C ARG A 1036 -1.49 21.33 -44.68
N CYS A 1037 -0.27 21.27 -44.18
CA CYS A 1037 0.54 22.45 -43.87
C CYS A 1037 1.28 22.93 -45.13
N SER A 1038 1.50 24.25 -45.27
CA SER A 1038 2.29 24.79 -46.38
C SER A 1038 3.76 24.37 -46.27
N LEU A 1039 4.50 24.32 -47.40
CA LEU A 1039 5.95 24.08 -47.36
C LEU A 1039 6.68 25.12 -46.49
N LEU A 1040 6.20 26.37 -46.47
CA LEU A 1040 6.72 27.41 -45.57
C LEU A 1040 6.54 27.02 -44.10
N SER A 1041 5.36 26.53 -43.72
CA SER A 1041 5.07 26.06 -42.36
C SER A 1041 5.95 24.87 -41.96
N VAL A 1042 6.18 23.95 -42.90
CA VAL A 1042 7.07 22.79 -42.69
C VAL A 1042 8.52 23.25 -42.49
N PHE A 1043 9.05 24.09 -43.39
CA PHE A 1043 10.41 24.60 -43.24
C PHE A 1043 10.59 25.48 -42.02
N ARG A 1044 9.62 26.32 -41.68
CA ARG A 1044 9.62 27.07 -40.40
C ARG A 1044 9.60 26.16 -39.20
N GLY A 1045 8.82 25.07 -39.25
CA GLY A 1045 8.80 24.06 -38.20
C GLY A 1045 10.10 23.26 -38.04
N LEU A 1046 10.89 23.15 -39.10
CA LEU A 1046 12.18 22.45 -39.11
C LEU A 1046 13.37 23.37 -38.77
N VAL A 1047 13.31 24.63 -39.24
CA VAL A 1047 14.32 25.67 -39.02
C VAL A 1047 14.17 26.32 -37.65
N GLY A 1048 12.92 26.46 -37.19
CA GLY A 1048 12.52 27.10 -35.94
C GLY A 1048 12.61 28.64 -35.97
N LEU A 1049 11.69 29.30 -35.27
CA LEU A 1049 12.02 30.52 -34.52
C LEU A 1049 12.88 30.12 -33.31
N ASP A 1050 13.45 31.08 -32.58
CA ASP A 1050 14.13 30.78 -31.32
C ASP A 1050 13.11 30.22 -30.30
N ALA A 1051 13.01 28.88 -30.20
CA ALA A 1051 12.08 28.19 -29.30
C ALA A 1051 12.28 28.61 -27.83
N VAL A 1052 13.49 29.02 -27.48
CA VAL A 1052 13.80 29.58 -26.16
C VAL A 1052 13.13 30.94 -25.99
N ALA A 1053 13.10 31.78 -27.03
CA ALA A 1053 12.38 33.06 -26.98
C ALA A 1053 10.86 32.88 -26.91
N VAL A 1054 10.29 31.89 -27.64
CA VAL A 1054 8.86 31.56 -27.54
C VAL A 1054 8.53 31.05 -26.13
N GLU A 1055 9.30 30.09 -25.60
CA GLU A 1055 9.12 29.62 -24.23
C GLU A 1055 9.25 30.76 -23.22
N GLN A 1056 10.25 31.62 -23.35
CA GLN A 1056 10.45 32.78 -22.47
C GLN A 1056 9.28 33.77 -22.53
N ALA A 1057 8.72 34.04 -23.72
CA ALA A 1057 7.58 34.95 -23.86
C ALA A 1057 6.34 34.41 -23.14
N PHE A 1058 5.98 33.14 -23.38
CA PHE A 1058 4.85 32.50 -22.72
C PHE A 1058 5.09 32.31 -21.21
N THR A 1059 6.32 31.98 -20.81
CA THR A 1059 6.70 31.91 -19.39
C THR A 1059 6.56 33.27 -18.72
N THR A 1060 7.03 34.34 -19.36
CA THR A 1060 6.91 35.71 -18.84
C THR A 1060 5.44 36.12 -18.71
N PHE A 1061 4.61 35.82 -19.70
CA PHE A 1061 3.16 36.04 -19.63
C PHE A 1061 2.53 35.31 -18.46
N VAL A 1062 2.79 34.01 -18.31
CA VAL A 1062 2.21 33.22 -17.20
C VAL A 1062 2.75 33.67 -15.84
N HIS A 1063 3.99 34.15 -15.77
CA HIS A 1063 4.56 34.73 -14.56
C HIS A 1063 3.91 36.08 -14.21
N ALA A 1064 3.55 36.89 -15.21
CA ALA A 1064 2.83 38.16 -15.03
C ALA A 1064 1.34 37.95 -14.69
N HIS A 1065 0.77 36.85 -15.19
CA HIS A 1065 -0.63 36.46 -15.03
C HIS A 1065 -0.77 35.18 -14.22
N PRO A 1066 -0.39 35.19 -12.93
CA PRO A 1066 -0.42 33.97 -12.16
C PRO A 1066 -1.87 33.49 -12.00
N ARG A 1067 -2.88 34.36 -12.03
CA ARG A 1067 -4.34 34.07 -11.92
C ARG A 1067 -5.00 33.24 -13.03
N LEU A 1068 -4.25 32.80 -14.05
CA LEU A 1068 -4.80 32.02 -15.17
C LEU A 1068 -5.44 30.70 -14.72
N THR A 1069 -6.52 30.24 -15.35
CA THR A 1069 -7.17 28.95 -15.04
C THR A 1069 -6.37 27.77 -15.63
N SER A 1070 -6.69 26.53 -15.24
CA SER A 1070 -6.07 25.36 -15.87
C SER A 1070 -6.37 25.26 -17.37
N GLN A 1071 -7.55 25.67 -17.81
CA GLN A 1071 -7.96 25.68 -19.22
C GLN A 1071 -7.19 26.75 -20.02
N GLN A 1072 -6.96 27.93 -19.43
CA GLN A 1072 -6.11 28.97 -20.03
C GLN A 1072 -4.66 28.51 -20.15
N LEU A 1073 -4.08 27.88 -19.11
CA LEU A 1073 -2.75 27.30 -19.19
C LEU A 1073 -2.64 26.20 -20.26
N ARG A 1074 -3.68 25.36 -20.38
CA ARG A 1074 -3.75 24.35 -21.44
C ARG A 1074 -3.78 24.99 -22.83
N PHE A 1075 -4.58 26.04 -23.01
CA PHE A 1075 -4.62 26.81 -24.26
C PHE A 1075 -3.25 27.39 -24.61
N LEU A 1076 -2.59 28.04 -23.65
CA LEU A 1076 -1.24 28.58 -23.82
C LEU A 1076 -0.22 27.50 -24.15
N SER A 1077 -0.32 26.31 -23.55
CA SER A 1077 0.54 25.17 -23.85
C SER A 1077 0.33 24.66 -25.29
N VAL A 1078 -0.92 24.52 -25.73
CA VAL A 1078 -1.24 24.15 -27.13
C VAL A 1078 -0.72 25.22 -28.10
N LEU A 1079 -0.89 26.50 -27.76
CA LEU A 1079 -0.46 27.64 -28.56
C LEU A 1079 1.06 27.74 -28.65
N GLN A 1080 1.77 27.64 -27.52
CA GLN A 1080 3.22 27.61 -27.47
C GLN A 1080 3.78 26.46 -28.32
N ASN A 1081 3.21 25.25 -28.18
CA ASN A 1081 3.62 24.10 -28.99
C ASN A 1081 3.33 24.32 -30.47
N TYR A 1082 2.16 24.85 -30.82
CA TYR A 1082 1.80 25.15 -32.20
C TYR A 1082 2.78 26.16 -32.83
N ILE A 1083 3.05 27.28 -32.15
CA ILE A 1083 3.99 28.32 -32.62
C ILE A 1083 5.40 27.74 -32.75
N SER A 1084 5.85 26.97 -31.76
CA SER A 1084 7.17 26.35 -31.79
C SER A 1084 7.31 25.30 -32.89
N GLN A 1085 6.22 24.60 -33.23
CA GLN A 1085 6.22 23.59 -34.29
C GLN A 1085 6.02 24.15 -35.69
N ASN A 1086 5.36 25.29 -35.87
CA ASN A 1086 5.03 25.89 -37.17
C ASN A 1086 5.82 27.18 -37.46
N GLY A 1087 6.59 27.68 -36.49
CA GLY A 1087 7.39 28.90 -36.56
C GLY A 1087 6.57 30.19 -36.71
N GLY A 1088 5.36 30.21 -36.15
CA GLY A 1088 4.46 31.35 -36.13
C GLY A 1088 2.99 30.95 -36.08
N ILE A 1089 2.09 31.93 -35.97
CA ILE A 1089 0.64 31.72 -36.04
C ILE A 1089 -0.04 32.95 -36.67
N GLU A 1090 -1.01 32.71 -37.57
CA GLU A 1090 -1.92 33.76 -38.06
C GLU A 1090 -3.11 33.87 -37.08
N LEU A 1091 -3.57 35.08 -36.77
CA LEU A 1091 -4.60 35.27 -35.74
C LEU A 1091 -5.90 34.49 -36.03
N ASP A 1092 -6.33 34.41 -37.29
CA ASP A 1092 -7.50 33.62 -37.70
C ASP A 1092 -7.37 32.12 -37.34
N ARG A 1093 -6.14 31.60 -37.23
CA ARG A 1093 -5.89 30.20 -36.88
C ARG A 1093 -6.30 29.89 -35.44
N LEU A 1094 -6.36 30.89 -34.55
CA LEU A 1094 -6.88 30.71 -33.20
C LEU A 1094 -8.31 30.18 -33.23
N TYR A 1095 -9.11 30.46 -34.26
CA TYR A 1095 -10.50 30.03 -34.36
C TYR A 1095 -10.69 28.72 -35.15
N ALA A 1096 -9.63 27.92 -35.26
CA ALA A 1096 -9.65 26.59 -35.89
C ALA A 1096 -9.05 25.50 -34.97
N PRO A 1097 -9.29 24.20 -35.26
CA PRO A 1097 -8.60 23.12 -34.56
C PRO A 1097 -7.07 23.25 -34.65
N PRO A 1098 -6.32 22.97 -33.57
CA PRO A 1098 -6.74 22.33 -32.32
C PRO A 1098 -7.36 23.27 -31.26
N PHE A 1099 -7.35 24.59 -31.43
CA PHE A 1099 -7.75 25.54 -30.39
C PHE A 1099 -9.24 25.47 -30.07
N THR A 1100 -10.09 25.32 -31.10
CA THR A 1100 -11.55 25.16 -30.93
C THR A 1100 -11.96 23.83 -30.31
N THR A 1101 -11.02 22.88 -30.15
CA THR A 1101 -11.28 21.63 -29.40
C THR A 1101 -11.30 21.85 -27.89
N LEU A 1102 -10.67 22.94 -27.41
CA LEU A 1102 -10.66 23.31 -25.99
C LEU A 1102 -11.90 24.12 -25.59
N HIS A 1103 -12.43 24.93 -26.51
CA HIS A 1103 -13.68 25.69 -26.36
C HIS A 1103 -14.21 26.11 -27.74
N ALA A 1104 -15.53 26.09 -27.95
CA ALA A 1104 -16.13 26.38 -29.26
C ALA A 1104 -15.77 27.77 -29.80
N GLU A 1105 -15.71 28.77 -28.93
CA GLU A 1105 -15.35 30.17 -29.24
C GLU A 1105 -13.83 30.46 -29.09
N SER A 1106 -13.01 29.42 -28.88
CA SER A 1106 -11.55 29.53 -28.74
C SER A 1106 -11.09 30.57 -27.69
N VAL A 1107 -10.16 31.47 -28.04
CA VAL A 1107 -9.54 32.46 -27.15
C VAL A 1107 -10.58 33.33 -26.45
N ASP A 1108 -11.63 33.77 -27.17
CA ASP A 1108 -12.68 34.65 -26.63
C ASP A 1108 -13.57 33.94 -25.61
N GLY A 1109 -13.73 32.61 -25.73
CA GLY A 1109 -14.47 31.83 -24.76
C GLY A 1109 -13.64 31.33 -23.58
N ILE A 1110 -12.31 31.29 -23.71
CA ILE A 1110 -11.38 30.80 -22.67
C ILE A 1110 -10.86 31.94 -21.80
N PHE A 1111 -10.65 33.12 -22.38
CA PHE A 1111 -10.16 34.31 -21.67
C PHE A 1111 -11.31 35.31 -21.51
N SER A 1112 -11.71 35.53 -20.26
CA SER A 1112 -12.82 36.44 -19.92
C SER A 1112 -12.36 37.87 -19.60
N ASP A 1113 -11.05 38.09 -19.39
CA ASP A 1113 -10.48 39.42 -19.20
C ASP A 1113 -9.93 39.96 -20.54
N PRO A 1114 -10.49 41.05 -21.09
CA PRO A 1114 -10.02 41.62 -22.34
C PRO A 1114 -8.54 42.03 -22.31
N GLY A 1115 -8.00 42.43 -21.15
CA GLY A 1115 -6.59 42.83 -21.03
C GLY A 1115 -5.62 41.66 -21.22
N ASP A 1116 -5.99 40.47 -20.72
CA ASP A 1116 -5.19 39.25 -20.87
C ASP A 1116 -5.16 38.81 -22.36
N VAL A 1117 -6.27 39.01 -23.08
CA VAL A 1117 -6.37 38.74 -24.53
C VAL A 1117 -5.53 39.72 -25.32
N ASP A 1118 -5.61 41.03 -25.05
CA ASP A 1118 -4.84 42.05 -25.76
C ASP A 1118 -3.33 41.84 -25.60
N GLU A 1119 -2.86 41.51 -24.39
CA GLU A 1119 -1.45 41.21 -24.14
C GLU A 1119 -1.01 39.90 -24.82
N LEU A 1120 -1.86 38.86 -24.79
CA LEU A 1120 -1.60 37.62 -25.51
C LEU A 1120 -1.51 37.87 -27.02
N LEU A 1121 -2.44 38.62 -27.61
CA LEU A 1121 -2.42 39.01 -29.02
C LEU A 1121 -1.17 39.85 -29.36
N ALA A 1122 -0.72 40.71 -28.46
CA ALA A 1122 0.53 41.45 -28.63
C ALA A 1122 1.74 40.50 -28.69
N ILE A 1123 1.81 39.49 -27.81
CA ILE A 1123 2.83 38.44 -27.88
C ILE A 1123 2.74 37.67 -29.21
N LEU A 1124 1.53 37.33 -29.65
CA LEU A 1124 1.32 36.61 -30.90
C LEU A 1124 1.72 37.41 -32.14
N SER A 1125 1.51 38.73 -32.14
CA SER A 1125 1.89 39.62 -33.24
C SER A 1125 3.40 39.62 -33.52
N VAL A 1126 4.23 39.36 -32.49
CA VAL A 1126 5.69 39.19 -32.65
C VAL A 1126 6.02 37.93 -33.47
N PHE A 1127 5.15 36.93 -33.42
CA PHE A 1127 5.30 35.63 -34.08
C PHE A 1127 4.40 35.47 -35.32
N GLU A 1128 3.74 36.56 -35.78
CA GLU A 1128 2.86 36.53 -36.93
C GLU A 1128 3.64 36.52 -38.26
N PRO A 1129 3.24 35.71 -39.26
CA PRO A 1129 3.85 35.74 -40.60
C PRO A 1129 3.64 37.08 -41.31
N LYS A 1130 4.70 37.82 -41.61
CA LYS A 1130 4.60 38.98 -42.53
C LYS A 1130 4.51 38.49 -43.98
N ARG A 1131 3.32 38.51 -44.59
CA ARG A 1131 3.12 38.25 -46.03
C ARG A 1131 3.49 39.49 -46.85
N VAL A 1132 4.12 39.29 -48.01
CA VAL A 1132 4.18 40.33 -49.06
C VAL A 1132 2.90 40.18 -49.88
N SER A 1133 2.07 41.21 -49.93
CA SER A 1133 0.98 41.27 -50.91
C SER A 1133 1.59 41.29 -52.31
N ALA A 1134 1.01 40.50 -53.22
CA ALA A 1134 1.39 40.46 -54.63
C ALA A 1134 1.46 41.85 -55.28
#